data_AF-A0A1B6QJ54-F1
#
_entry.id   AF-A0A1B6QJ54-F1
#
_cell.length_a   1.000
_cell.length_b   1.000
_cell.length_c   1.000
_cell.angle_alpha   90.00
_cell.angle_beta   90.00
_cell.angle_gamma   90.00
#
_symmetry.space_group_name_H-M   'P 1'
#
loop_
_entity.id
_entity.type
_entity.pdbx_description
1 polymer ?
#
loop_
_entity_poly.entity_id
_entity_poly.type
_entity_poly.pdbx_seq_one_letter_code
_entity_poly.pdbx_strand_id
1 'polypeptide(L)'
;MGATASPKRIKSTAASALPDEIVEEILARLPAKSLRRFQCVSRSWHGLITSPPFRQLHSSRRASQPRGLFVRPAGYVGSFHACRQLGCPDPAVEEILSFADFAPGDVFPINKSCCHGLVLLCSLDYSAHYVWNPSTADILPLPDRTPFRTAGYMAHPFVSYGLGHCSTTDQYKVVRMYCHRNAMFCEVFTLDQSTYWRPAATEPPQCHRLRLRISQGGVFCNGSLHFVAHDGVIIAFNVDDETFGTLRPPAGLEYSFFDLTELDGCFPYHIWLLRDYQGCRWEKLRCFDWKTMTDAECAALKSHWVAPLAMYLEDGSTKIMFGTGSCKVFVVDTSRSNNPPVTLFSLQLEEDGGDGQFATMGFFEESLVPVGRTVDEIILSSPSAEAWCQVLSRLPARTVGRLNQVCKEWRAMIKSESFVVDSHLKYQLANLSSKSPQIMFTDGKPNSFKPLENFIIDASQVPPLIDDGDSCSRVVCSKPCHGLNAGAFMSCDFVCNPITGYYKALPLDDDDDGDPHMFAGRLGLGYDVETDMHVLVRITFKERNLTTRDYKLECEIRCVEETMFWEELDPPHRPIAADTPPAYSSGKIYWMADSKLLGQRSSSSGYEIIAFDVATYEFEILKGPPLGSHGHDDECVSIVELQGQICVVCSHPRLDSMEIWAMKGNGTDWSMEYYIDLRRFTPEYSSELVTPIAIDPRDGRILLSTGRALGYYDPKTAEIQTVYCLGKHISKDKKFVPILFQESLVTPCEQVNY
;
A
#
# COMPACT_ATOMS: atom_id res chain seq x y z
N MET A 1 -33.80 -45.22 -11.27
CA MET A 1 -34.82 -44.63 -12.16
C MET A 1 -35.41 -43.42 -11.46
N GLY A 2 -35.17 -42.23 -11.99
CA GLY A 2 -35.61 -40.97 -11.42
C GLY A 2 -35.15 -39.84 -12.34
N ALA A 3 -35.73 -39.76 -13.53
CA ALA A 3 -35.43 -38.72 -14.50
C ALA A 3 -36.01 -37.39 -14.00
N THR A 4 -35.15 -36.44 -13.67
CA THR A 4 -35.52 -35.06 -13.39
C THR A 4 -35.91 -34.38 -14.71
N ALA A 5 -37.20 -34.03 -14.84
CA ALA A 5 -37.71 -33.32 -16.00
C ALA A 5 -37.14 -31.90 -16.04
N SER A 6 -36.42 -31.58 -17.12
CA SER A 6 -36.04 -30.22 -17.49
C SER A 6 -37.30 -29.34 -17.64
N PRO A 7 -37.33 -28.11 -17.09
CA PRO A 7 -38.51 -27.26 -17.19
C PRO A 7 -38.76 -26.88 -18.66
N LYS A 8 -39.96 -27.20 -19.16
CA LYS A 8 -40.42 -26.81 -20.50
C LYS A 8 -40.46 -25.28 -20.57
N ARG A 9 -39.63 -24.71 -21.45
CA ARG A 9 -39.64 -23.30 -21.84
C ARG A 9 -41.04 -22.97 -22.39
N ILE A 10 -41.84 -22.25 -21.60
CA ILE A 10 -43.11 -21.68 -22.06
C ILE A 10 -42.75 -20.73 -23.21
N LYS A 11 -43.18 -21.05 -24.44
CA LYS A 11 -43.14 -20.09 -25.54
C LYS A 11 -44.12 -18.98 -25.17
N SER A 12 -43.61 -17.85 -24.70
CA SER A 12 -44.44 -16.65 -24.59
C SER A 12 -44.93 -16.30 -26.00
N THR A 13 -46.24 -16.20 -26.15
CA THR A 13 -46.87 -15.44 -27.22
C THR A 13 -46.17 -14.08 -27.28
N ALA A 14 -45.68 -13.72 -28.47
CA ALA A 14 -44.98 -12.46 -28.70
C ALA A 14 -45.87 -11.30 -28.25
N ALA A 15 -45.63 -10.80 -27.04
CA ALA A 15 -45.94 -9.41 -26.72
C ALA A 15 -45.21 -8.59 -27.78
N SER A 16 -45.92 -7.68 -28.44
CA SER A 16 -45.32 -6.74 -29.40
C SER A 16 -44.08 -6.13 -28.74
N ALA A 17 -42.89 -6.55 -29.19
CA ALA A 17 -41.65 -6.02 -28.66
C ALA A 17 -41.65 -4.50 -28.94
N LEU A 18 -41.37 -3.71 -27.91
CA LEU A 18 -41.16 -2.27 -28.09
C LEU A 18 -40.04 -2.08 -29.13
N PRO A 19 -40.19 -1.16 -30.10
CA PRO A 19 -39.10 -0.84 -31.03
C PRO A 19 -37.83 -0.44 -30.27
N ASP A 20 -36.66 -0.79 -30.81
CA ASP A 20 -35.37 -0.55 -30.15
C ASP A 20 -35.14 0.94 -29.88
N GLU A 21 -35.64 1.83 -30.74
CA GLU A 21 -35.57 3.28 -30.57
C GLU A 21 -36.36 3.73 -29.33
N ILE A 22 -37.51 3.10 -29.05
CA ILE A 22 -38.31 3.41 -27.87
C ILE A 22 -37.63 2.89 -26.61
N VAL A 23 -36.99 1.72 -26.68
CA VAL A 23 -36.19 1.18 -25.58
C VAL A 23 -35.01 2.11 -25.28
N GLU A 24 -34.27 2.55 -26.30
CA GLU A 24 -33.18 3.51 -26.18
C GLU A 24 -33.65 4.82 -25.52
N GLU A 25 -34.77 5.37 -25.99
CA GLU A 25 -35.41 6.56 -25.44
C GLU A 25 -35.78 6.45 -23.95
N ILE A 26 -36.32 5.29 -23.56
CA ILE A 26 -36.67 4.99 -22.17
C ILE A 26 -35.39 4.90 -21.32
N LEU A 27 -34.41 4.11 -21.77
CA LEU A 27 -33.16 3.90 -21.05
C LEU A 27 -32.39 5.21 -20.89
N ALA A 28 -32.33 6.06 -21.91
CA ALA A 28 -31.63 7.35 -21.85
C ALA A 28 -32.21 8.32 -20.80
N ARG A 29 -33.41 8.06 -20.27
CA ARG A 29 -34.05 8.84 -19.19
C ARG A 29 -33.82 8.26 -17.79
N LEU A 30 -33.17 7.11 -17.67
CA LEU A 30 -32.90 6.46 -16.39
C LEU A 30 -31.58 6.95 -15.76
N PRO A 31 -31.45 6.94 -14.43
CA PRO A 31 -30.18 7.23 -13.76
C PRO A 31 -29.10 6.21 -14.12
N ALA A 32 -27.83 6.61 -14.13
CA ALA A 32 -26.68 5.77 -14.47
C ALA A 32 -26.61 4.52 -13.58
N LYS A 33 -26.84 4.68 -12.26
CA LYS A 33 -26.94 3.57 -11.29
C LYS A 33 -27.99 2.52 -11.69
N SER A 34 -29.12 2.93 -12.26
CA SER A 34 -30.14 1.99 -12.76
C SER A 34 -29.73 1.35 -14.07
N LEU A 35 -29.13 2.12 -14.98
CA LEU A 35 -28.61 1.61 -16.24
C LEU A 35 -27.50 0.57 -16.04
N ARG A 36 -26.62 0.75 -15.04
CA ARG A 36 -25.61 -0.23 -14.63
C ARG A 36 -26.25 -1.58 -14.28
N ARG A 37 -27.33 -1.58 -13.48
CA ARG A 37 -28.08 -2.80 -13.16
C ARG A 37 -28.76 -3.40 -14.40
N PHE A 38 -29.26 -2.55 -15.30
CA PHE A 38 -29.97 -2.97 -16.50
C PHE A 38 -29.07 -3.57 -17.59
N GLN A 39 -27.76 -3.34 -17.52
CA GLN A 39 -26.79 -4.08 -18.34
C GLN A 39 -26.91 -5.61 -18.12
N CYS A 40 -27.34 -6.07 -16.95
CA CYS A 40 -27.50 -7.50 -16.66
C CYS A 40 -28.78 -8.12 -17.25
N VAL A 41 -29.71 -7.31 -17.77
CA VAL A 41 -31.02 -7.80 -18.27
C VAL A 41 -30.87 -8.58 -19.58
N SER A 42 -30.01 -8.11 -20.48
CA SER A 42 -29.69 -8.81 -21.74
C SER A 42 -28.37 -8.32 -22.34
N ARG A 43 -27.76 -9.15 -23.21
CA ARG A 43 -26.57 -8.75 -23.97
C ARG A 43 -26.82 -7.55 -24.88
N SER A 44 -28.05 -7.42 -25.41
CA SER A 44 -28.44 -6.28 -26.25
C SER A 44 -28.44 -4.98 -25.45
N TRP A 45 -29.01 -5.00 -24.24
CA TRP A 45 -29.05 -3.84 -23.35
C TRP A 45 -27.67 -3.49 -22.83
N HIS A 46 -26.85 -4.49 -22.47
CA HIS A 46 -25.45 -4.28 -22.15
C HIS A 46 -24.74 -3.54 -23.29
N GLY A 47 -24.79 -4.08 -24.52
CA GLY A 47 -24.15 -3.48 -25.69
C GLY A 47 -24.62 -2.04 -25.94
N LEU A 48 -25.94 -1.80 -25.91
CA LEU A 48 -26.52 -0.46 -26.09
C LEU A 48 -26.01 0.52 -25.02
N ILE A 49 -26.15 0.18 -23.74
CA ILE A 49 -25.79 1.06 -22.61
C ILE A 49 -24.28 1.37 -22.59
N THR A 50 -23.44 0.40 -23.00
CA THR A 50 -21.99 0.59 -23.09
C THR A 50 -21.53 1.32 -24.35
N SER A 51 -22.42 1.54 -25.32
CA SER A 51 -22.04 2.13 -26.60
C SER A 51 -21.76 3.64 -26.48
N PRO A 52 -20.74 4.19 -27.16
CA PRO A 52 -20.48 5.63 -27.16
C PRO A 52 -21.67 6.50 -27.58
N PRO A 53 -22.44 6.16 -28.64
CA PRO A 53 -23.61 6.96 -29.04
C PRO A 53 -24.67 7.07 -27.94
N PHE A 54 -24.96 5.97 -27.24
CA PHE A 54 -25.93 5.97 -26.15
C PHE A 54 -25.46 6.83 -24.96
N ARG A 55 -24.17 6.77 -24.62
CA ARG A 55 -23.59 7.60 -23.56
C ARG A 55 -23.71 9.09 -23.88
N GLN A 56 -23.46 9.46 -25.13
CA GLN A 56 -23.63 10.84 -25.59
C GLN A 56 -25.10 11.28 -25.54
N LEU A 57 -26.02 10.41 -25.98
CA LEU A 57 -27.46 10.66 -25.89
C LEU A 57 -27.90 10.85 -24.42
N HIS A 58 -27.47 9.97 -23.52
CA HIS A 58 -27.77 10.05 -22.09
C HIS A 58 -27.22 11.35 -21.47
N SER A 59 -25.95 11.68 -21.73
CA SER A 59 -25.31 12.91 -21.25
C SER A 59 -26.05 14.16 -21.73
N SER A 60 -26.41 14.22 -23.02
CA SER A 60 -27.15 15.37 -23.59
C SER A 60 -28.50 15.60 -22.92
N ARG A 61 -29.19 14.54 -22.49
CA ARG A 61 -30.47 14.62 -21.75
C ARG A 61 -30.29 15.03 -20.30
N ARG A 62 -29.14 14.73 -19.73
CA ARG A 62 -28.81 15.05 -18.32
C ARG A 62 -28.19 16.41 -18.15
N ALA A 63 -27.66 17.02 -19.21
CA ALA A 63 -27.04 18.35 -19.18
C ALA A 63 -27.94 19.45 -18.60
N SER A 64 -29.27 19.31 -18.68
CA SER A 64 -30.23 20.29 -18.13
C SER A 64 -30.71 19.97 -16.70
N GLN A 65 -30.21 18.89 -16.08
CA GLN A 65 -30.58 18.52 -14.71
C GLN A 65 -29.62 19.12 -13.68
N PRO A 66 -30.08 19.38 -12.44
CA PRO A 66 -29.20 19.87 -11.39
C PRO A 66 -28.07 18.87 -11.11
N ARG A 67 -26.86 19.39 -10.93
CA ARG A 67 -25.67 18.61 -10.53
C ARG A 67 -25.89 18.00 -9.14
N GLY A 68 -25.39 16.78 -8.94
CA GLY A 68 -25.36 16.15 -7.63
C GLY A 68 -24.19 16.70 -6.80
N LEU A 69 -24.42 16.92 -5.51
CA LEU A 69 -23.38 17.19 -4.53
C LEU A 69 -22.85 15.85 -4.02
N PHE A 70 -21.56 15.61 -4.06
CA PHE A 70 -20.93 14.56 -3.25
C PHE A 70 -20.21 15.17 -2.05
N VAL A 71 -20.24 14.47 -0.91
CA VAL A 71 -19.61 14.87 0.34
C VAL A 71 -18.96 13.66 0.99
N ARG A 72 -17.74 13.82 1.49
CA ARG A 72 -17.08 12.89 2.39
C ARG A 72 -16.88 13.58 3.74
N PRO A 73 -17.46 13.05 4.83
CA PRO A 73 -17.13 13.44 6.20
C PRO A 73 -15.63 13.39 6.51
N ALA A 74 -15.18 14.14 7.51
CA ALA A 74 -13.85 13.95 8.09
C ALA A 74 -13.77 12.58 8.79
N GLY A 75 -12.66 11.85 8.66
CA GLY A 75 -12.48 10.53 9.27
C GLY A 75 -11.71 9.55 8.38
N TYR A 76 -10.87 8.72 9.01
CA TYR A 76 -10.14 7.61 8.38
C TYR A 76 -11.08 6.58 7.72
N VAL A 77 -12.31 6.45 8.22
CA VAL A 77 -13.31 5.44 7.81
C VAL A 77 -14.54 6.08 7.13
N GLY A 78 -14.36 7.24 6.47
CA GLY A 78 -15.47 7.99 5.88
C GLY A 78 -15.89 7.54 4.47
N SER A 79 -17.12 7.06 4.29
CA SER A 79 -17.72 6.82 2.96
C SER A 79 -18.06 8.13 2.21
N PHE A 80 -18.12 8.10 0.88
CA PHE A 80 -18.68 9.20 0.08
C PHE A 80 -20.19 9.11 -0.02
N HIS A 81 -20.84 10.26 0.16
CA HIS A 81 -22.28 10.43 0.16
C HIS A 81 -22.70 11.38 -0.96
N ALA A 82 -23.91 11.21 -1.51
CA ALA A 82 -24.47 12.09 -2.53
C ALA A 82 -25.82 12.67 -2.13
N CYS A 83 -26.04 13.93 -2.51
CA CYS A 83 -27.30 14.64 -2.39
C CYS A 83 -27.64 15.32 -3.73
N ARG A 84 -28.86 15.10 -4.23
CA ARG A 84 -29.36 15.73 -5.48
C ARG A 84 -30.44 16.80 -5.24
N GLN A 85 -30.81 17.05 -3.99
CA GLN A 85 -31.95 17.90 -3.60
C GLN A 85 -31.51 19.06 -2.70
N LEU A 86 -30.62 19.91 -3.20
CA LEU A 86 -30.14 21.07 -2.45
C LEU A 86 -31.29 22.06 -2.15
N GLY A 87 -31.33 22.58 -0.92
CA GLY A 87 -32.37 23.52 -0.45
C GLY A 87 -33.64 22.85 0.06
N CYS A 88 -33.73 21.52 0.07
CA CYS A 88 -34.82 20.80 0.72
C CYS A 88 -34.61 20.71 2.25
N PRO A 89 -35.66 20.80 3.08
CA PRO A 89 -35.54 20.72 4.54
C PRO A 89 -35.00 19.37 5.05
N ASP A 90 -35.24 18.31 4.29
CA ASP A 90 -34.79 16.95 4.59
C ASP A 90 -34.30 16.29 3.28
N PRO A 91 -33.07 16.62 2.84
CA PRO A 91 -32.55 16.11 1.59
C PRO A 91 -32.18 14.63 1.73
N ALA A 92 -32.66 13.77 0.83
CA ALA A 92 -32.23 12.38 0.79
C ALA A 92 -30.73 12.29 0.44
N VAL A 93 -29.95 11.70 1.35
CA VAL A 93 -28.53 11.42 1.18
C VAL A 93 -28.34 9.92 0.96
N GLU A 94 -27.60 9.55 -0.09
CA GLU A 94 -27.24 8.15 -0.35
C GLU A 94 -25.72 7.94 -0.27
N GLU A 95 -25.29 6.81 0.27
CA GLU A 95 -23.89 6.38 0.13
C GLU A 95 -23.63 5.98 -1.34
N ILE A 96 -22.55 6.49 -1.92
CA ILE A 96 -22.17 6.25 -3.32
C ILE A 96 -20.79 5.62 -3.51
N LEU A 97 -19.96 5.58 -2.46
CA LEU A 97 -18.69 4.85 -2.43
C LEU A 97 -18.37 4.50 -0.97
N SER A 98 -18.18 3.22 -0.67
CA SER A 98 -17.87 2.76 0.68
C SER A 98 -16.40 3.00 1.01
N PHE A 99 -16.06 3.21 2.28
CA PHE A 99 -14.66 3.27 2.71
C PHE A 99 -13.88 1.98 2.44
N ALA A 100 -14.58 0.83 2.31
CA ALA A 100 -13.97 -0.46 1.99
C ALA A 100 -13.59 -0.59 0.50
N ASP A 101 -14.07 0.31 -0.37
CA ASP A 101 -13.83 0.24 -1.82
C ASP A 101 -12.49 0.86 -2.25
N PHE A 102 -11.71 1.43 -1.31
CA PHE A 102 -10.39 2.00 -1.55
C PHE A 102 -9.50 1.80 -0.31
N ALA A 103 -8.18 1.94 -0.49
CA ALA A 103 -7.24 1.83 0.64
C ALA A 103 -7.64 2.78 1.78
N PRO A 104 -7.50 2.39 3.06
CA PRO A 104 -7.81 3.24 4.19
C PRO A 104 -7.15 4.63 4.07
N GLY A 105 -7.58 5.60 4.87
CA GLY A 105 -6.92 6.91 4.90
C GLY A 105 -7.74 8.09 4.40
N ASP A 106 -7.10 9.25 4.45
CA ASP A 106 -7.69 10.53 4.09
C ASP A 106 -7.75 10.69 2.55
N VAL A 107 -8.89 10.34 1.99
CA VAL A 107 -9.17 10.47 0.55
C VAL A 107 -9.89 11.77 0.23
N PHE A 108 -9.34 12.52 -0.72
CA PHE A 108 -9.91 13.80 -1.16
C PHE A 108 -9.93 13.93 -2.69
N PRO A 109 -10.90 14.69 -3.24
CA PRO A 109 -10.94 14.99 -4.67
C PRO A 109 -9.85 16.01 -5.05
N ILE A 110 -9.08 15.69 -6.08
CA ILE A 110 -8.03 16.55 -6.64
C ILE A 110 -8.66 17.64 -7.52
N ASN A 111 -9.69 17.30 -8.29
CA ASN A 111 -10.51 18.24 -9.06
C ASN A 111 -11.88 18.44 -8.40
N LYS A 112 -12.25 19.70 -8.18
CA LYS A 112 -13.54 20.08 -7.55
C LYS A 112 -14.72 20.04 -8.52
N SER A 113 -14.45 20.10 -9.82
CA SER A 113 -15.42 19.94 -10.90
C SER A 113 -15.07 18.70 -11.70
N CYS A 114 -16.09 17.88 -11.98
CA CYS A 114 -15.92 16.61 -12.69
C CYS A 114 -15.56 16.85 -14.16
N CYS A 115 -14.61 16.07 -14.68
CA CYS A 115 -14.31 16.03 -16.10
C CYS A 115 -15.28 15.06 -16.79
N HIS A 116 -16.38 15.56 -17.36
CA HIS A 116 -17.45 14.75 -17.97
C HIS A 116 -18.01 13.65 -17.03
N GLY A 117 -18.11 13.98 -15.74
CA GLY A 117 -18.58 13.05 -14.69
C GLY A 117 -17.51 12.20 -14.02
N LEU A 118 -16.24 12.31 -14.43
CA LEU A 118 -15.11 11.67 -13.76
C LEU A 118 -14.44 12.59 -12.72
N VAL A 119 -14.04 12.02 -11.60
CA VAL A 119 -13.33 12.66 -10.49
C VAL A 119 -12.00 11.96 -10.28
N LEU A 120 -10.94 12.71 -10.05
CA LEU A 120 -9.65 12.20 -9.63
C LEU A 120 -9.55 12.34 -8.11
N LEU A 121 -9.30 11.23 -7.42
CA LEU A 121 -9.14 11.14 -5.97
C LEU A 121 -7.67 10.91 -5.63
N CYS A 122 -7.25 11.40 -4.46
CA CYS A 122 -5.95 11.13 -3.85
C CYS A 122 -6.16 10.62 -2.42
N SER A 123 -5.47 9.53 -2.06
CA SER A 123 -5.30 9.08 -0.68
C SER A 123 -3.96 9.59 -0.16
N LEU A 124 -4.01 10.38 0.92
CA LEU A 124 -2.81 10.97 1.52
C LEU A 124 -1.83 9.94 2.03
N ASP A 125 -2.35 9.01 2.82
CA ASP A 125 -1.53 8.08 3.62
C ASP A 125 -0.81 7.06 2.73
N TYR A 126 -1.35 6.82 1.53
CA TYR A 126 -0.85 5.81 0.60
C TYR A 126 -0.25 6.42 -0.67
N SER A 127 -0.31 7.75 -0.84
CA SER A 127 0.02 8.43 -2.10
C SER A 127 -0.66 7.78 -3.32
N ALA A 128 -1.82 7.16 -3.12
CA ALA A 128 -2.56 6.42 -4.13
C ALA A 128 -3.55 7.36 -4.82
N HIS A 129 -3.72 7.18 -6.13
CA HIS A 129 -4.56 8.03 -6.96
C HIS A 129 -5.60 7.18 -7.68
N TYR A 130 -6.84 7.66 -7.75
CA TYR A 130 -7.95 6.91 -8.33
C TYR A 130 -8.77 7.77 -9.28
N VAL A 131 -9.23 7.20 -10.39
CA VAL A 131 -10.29 7.79 -11.20
C VAL A 131 -11.62 7.19 -10.76
N TRP A 132 -12.58 8.04 -10.42
CA TRP A 132 -13.86 7.66 -9.86
C TRP A 132 -15.01 8.26 -10.67
N ASN A 133 -16.05 7.48 -10.92
CA ASN A 133 -17.32 7.97 -11.44
C ASN A 133 -18.38 7.92 -10.31
N PRO A 134 -18.78 9.07 -9.73
CA PRO A 134 -19.78 9.12 -8.66
C PRO A 134 -21.17 8.59 -9.05
N SER A 135 -21.50 8.57 -10.35
CA SER A 135 -22.81 8.14 -10.84
C SER A 135 -22.92 6.63 -10.98
N THR A 136 -21.81 5.97 -11.33
CA THR A 136 -21.76 4.52 -11.45
C THR A 136 -21.17 3.84 -10.22
N ALA A 137 -20.47 4.57 -9.35
CA ALA A 137 -19.66 4.04 -8.25
C ALA A 137 -18.49 3.15 -8.74
N ASP A 138 -18.08 3.30 -10.00
CA ASP A 138 -16.88 2.63 -10.50
C ASP A 138 -15.64 3.44 -10.09
N ILE A 139 -14.59 2.73 -9.69
CA ILE A 139 -13.30 3.30 -9.30
C ILE A 139 -12.18 2.55 -10.03
N LEU A 140 -11.17 3.30 -10.48
CA LEU A 140 -9.98 2.77 -11.14
C LEU A 140 -8.74 3.27 -10.39
N PRO A 141 -7.97 2.39 -9.71
CA PRO A 141 -6.65 2.76 -9.20
C PRO A 141 -5.69 3.06 -10.35
N LEU A 142 -4.98 4.18 -10.26
CA LEU A 142 -3.92 4.52 -11.22
C LEU A 142 -2.62 3.78 -10.88
N PRO A 143 -1.85 3.34 -11.89
CA PRO A 143 -0.57 2.66 -11.65
C PRO A 143 0.48 3.62 -11.10
N ASP A 144 1.56 3.07 -10.50
CA ASP A 144 2.71 3.79 -9.94
C ASP A 144 2.33 4.91 -8.94
N ARG A 145 2.35 4.62 -7.63
CA ARG A 145 2.03 5.57 -6.53
C ARG A 145 2.90 6.85 -6.57
N THR A 146 4.15 6.73 -7.02
CA THR A 146 5.05 7.88 -7.20
C THR A 146 5.78 7.82 -8.55
N PRO A 147 6.17 8.97 -9.13
CA PRO A 147 7.00 8.97 -10.32
C PRO A 147 8.32 8.23 -10.10
N PHE A 148 8.72 7.39 -11.06
CA PHE A 148 9.94 6.60 -10.97
C PHE A 148 11.20 7.45 -10.69
N ARG A 149 11.25 8.67 -11.25
CA ARG A 149 12.39 9.58 -11.05
C ARG A 149 12.50 10.10 -9.61
N THR A 150 11.41 10.03 -8.84
CA THR A 150 11.36 10.52 -7.48
C THR A 150 11.33 9.42 -6.42
N ALA A 151 11.26 8.15 -6.85
CA ALA A 151 11.35 6.99 -5.96
C ALA A 151 12.69 7.02 -5.18
N GLY A 152 12.63 6.87 -3.85
CA GLY A 152 13.81 6.81 -2.97
C GLY A 152 14.23 8.10 -2.23
N TYR A 153 13.53 9.23 -2.41
CA TYR A 153 13.76 10.41 -1.57
C TYR A 153 13.02 10.31 -0.23
N MET A 154 13.67 10.67 0.89
CA MET A 154 13.07 10.65 2.24
C MET A 154 11.88 11.61 2.42
N ALA A 155 11.69 12.56 1.50
CA ALA A 155 10.53 13.44 1.48
C ALA A 155 9.59 13.01 0.35
N HIS A 156 8.30 12.83 0.65
CA HIS A 156 7.26 12.54 -0.34
C HIS A 156 7.39 13.52 -1.52
N PRO A 157 7.63 13.04 -2.75
CA PRO A 157 7.72 13.94 -3.88
C PRO A 157 6.36 14.57 -4.06
N PHE A 158 6.32 15.88 -3.92
CA PHE A 158 5.13 16.64 -4.22
C PHE A 158 4.86 16.54 -5.74
N VAL A 159 3.76 15.90 -6.13
CA VAL A 159 3.35 15.71 -7.52
C VAL A 159 1.95 16.30 -7.67
N SER A 160 1.74 17.14 -8.67
CA SER A 160 0.42 17.66 -8.98
C SER A 160 -0.20 16.83 -10.09
N TYR A 161 -1.42 16.34 -9.87
CA TYR A 161 -2.16 15.57 -10.85
C TYR A 161 -3.35 16.36 -11.41
N GLY A 162 -3.75 16.07 -12.64
CA GLY A 162 -4.94 16.63 -13.27
C GLY A 162 -5.58 15.63 -14.25
N LEU A 163 -6.89 15.70 -14.40
CA LEU A 163 -7.67 14.86 -15.31
C LEU A 163 -8.29 15.73 -16.41
N GLY A 164 -8.01 15.41 -17.68
CA GLY A 164 -8.54 16.14 -18.82
C GLY A 164 -9.10 15.23 -19.91
N HIS A 165 -9.99 15.78 -20.74
CA HIS A 165 -10.56 15.11 -21.91
C HIS A 165 -9.93 15.65 -23.20
N CYS A 166 -9.43 14.75 -24.04
CA CYS A 166 -8.93 15.05 -25.37
C CYS A 166 -10.10 14.99 -26.36
N SER A 167 -10.58 16.16 -26.77
CA SER A 167 -11.70 16.30 -27.70
C SER A 167 -11.42 15.71 -29.08
N THR A 168 -10.14 15.69 -29.50
CA THR A 168 -9.74 15.22 -30.83
C THR A 168 -9.76 13.69 -30.94
N THR A 169 -9.40 12.99 -29.86
CA THR A 169 -9.30 11.53 -29.84
C THR A 169 -10.40 10.86 -29.03
N ASP A 170 -11.25 11.65 -28.37
CA ASP A 170 -12.26 11.22 -27.40
C ASP A 170 -11.67 10.34 -26.27
N GLN A 171 -10.53 10.77 -25.75
CA GLN A 171 -9.77 10.03 -24.73
C GLN A 171 -9.61 10.85 -23.47
N TYR A 172 -9.65 10.19 -22.32
CA TYR A 172 -9.34 10.80 -21.03
C TYR A 172 -7.85 10.60 -20.71
N LYS A 173 -7.19 11.69 -20.31
CA LYS A 173 -5.78 11.70 -19.95
C LYS A 173 -5.63 12.18 -18.52
N VAL A 174 -4.98 11.38 -17.68
CA VAL A 174 -4.46 11.83 -16.40
C VAL A 174 -3.04 12.32 -16.62
N VAL A 175 -2.74 13.50 -16.10
CA VAL A 175 -1.45 14.16 -16.25
C VAL A 175 -0.87 14.38 -14.87
N ARG A 176 0.42 14.07 -14.70
CA ARG A 176 1.16 14.36 -13.48
C ARG A 176 2.36 15.23 -13.78
N MET A 177 2.53 16.29 -12.99
CA MET A 177 3.65 17.22 -13.09
C MET A 177 4.42 17.28 -11.78
N TYR A 178 5.74 17.24 -11.88
CA TYR A 178 6.62 17.21 -10.71
C TYR A 178 8.01 17.78 -11.02
N CYS A 179 8.74 18.15 -9.96
CA CYS A 179 10.12 18.61 -10.06
C CYS A 179 11.08 17.53 -9.55
N HIS A 180 12.14 17.25 -10.30
CA HIS A 180 13.23 16.37 -9.86
C HIS A 180 14.59 16.97 -10.25
N ARG A 181 15.53 17.06 -9.30
CA ARG A 181 16.86 17.67 -9.50
C ARG A 181 16.81 19.04 -10.19
N ASN A 182 15.84 19.88 -9.79
CA ASN A 182 15.56 21.20 -10.37
C ASN A 182 15.11 21.21 -11.85
N ALA A 183 14.73 20.07 -12.42
CA ALA A 183 14.07 19.98 -13.72
C ALA A 183 12.58 19.65 -13.56
N MET A 184 11.74 20.23 -14.41
CA MET A 184 10.32 19.92 -14.45
C MET A 184 10.06 18.72 -15.37
N PHE A 185 9.17 17.84 -14.94
CA PHE A 185 8.71 16.68 -15.71
C PHE A 185 7.19 16.68 -15.80
N CYS A 186 6.69 16.21 -16.93
CA CYS A 186 5.27 16.00 -17.17
C CYS A 186 5.09 14.61 -17.78
N GLU A 187 4.24 13.81 -17.16
CA GLU A 187 3.89 12.48 -17.61
C GLU A 187 2.38 12.35 -17.80
N VAL A 188 1.99 11.56 -18.78
CA VAL A 188 0.62 11.38 -19.24
C VAL A 188 0.28 9.90 -19.16
N PHE A 189 -0.89 9.61 -18.63
CA PHE A 189 -1.53 8.30 -18.61
C PHE A 189 -2.88 8.39 -19.31
N THR A 190 -3.06 7.67 -20.41
CA THR A 190 -4.30 7.65 -21.18
C THR A 190 -5.16 6.49 -20.70
N LEU A 191 -6.36 6.79 -20.19
CA LEU A 191 -7.29 5.77 -19.70
C LEU A 191 -7.63 4.76 -20.82
N ASP A 192 -7.83 3.49 -20.45
CA ASP A 192 -8.11 2.35 -21.34
C ASP A 192 -7.02 1.94 -22.35
N GLN A 193 -5.91 2.68 -22.45
CA GLN A 193 -4.87 2.44 -23.47
C GLN A 193 -3.46 2.32 -22.89
N SER A 194 -3.12 3.17 -21.91
CA SER A 194 -1.78 3.17 -21.32
C SER A 194 -1.61 2.01 -20.34
N THR A 195 -0.49 1.32 -20.43
CA THR A 195 -0.02 0.36 -19.40
C THR A 195 1.05 0.97 -18.49
N TYR A 196 1.51 2.19 -18.79
CA TYR A 196 2.54 2.91 -18.03
C TYR A 196 2.42 4.42 -18.24
N TRP A 197 3.00 5.21 -17.32
CA TRP A 197 3.13 6.67 -17.46
C TRP A 197 4.19 7.02 -18.51
N ARG A 198 3.79 7.73 -19.56
CA ARG A 198 4.73 8.18 -20.61
C ARG A 198 5.04 9.67 -20.46
N PRO A 199 6.20 10.16 -20.91
CA PRO A 199 6.42 11.59 -21.05
C PRO A 199 5.35 12.24 -21.94
N ALA A 200 5.04 13.51 -21.65
CA ALA A 200 4.27 14.36 -22.56
C ALA A 200 4.99 14.55 -23.90
N ALA A 201 4.24 14.85 -24.96
CA ALA A 201 4.81 15.03 -26.31
C ALA A 201 5.79 16.21 -26.42
N THR A 202 5.60 17.25 -25.61
CA THR A 202 6.51 18.39 -25.51
C THR A 202 7.12 18.51 -24.12
N GLU A 203 8.20 19.28 -23.98
CA GLU A 203 8.83 19.50 -22.68
C GLU A 203 8.11 20.60 -21.89
N PRO A 204 7.88 20.39 -20.57
CA PRO A 204 7.31 21.43 -19.74
C PRO A 204 8.25 22.63 -19.61
N PRO A 205 7.73 23.84 -19.38
CA PRO A 205 8.56 25.02 -19.17
C PRO A 205 9.54 24.76 -18.02
N GLN A 206 10.82 25.03 -18.22
CA GLN A 206 11.81 24.94 -17.13
C GLN A 206 11.67 26.18 -16.24
N CYS A 207 10.60 26.23 -15.46
CA CYS A 207 10.31 27.31 -14.53
C CYS A 207 10.77 26.97 -13.10
N HIS A 208 10.75 27.98 -12.23
CA HIS A 208 10.97 27.82 -10.80
C HIS A 208 9.87 26.90 -10.21
N ARG A 209 10.25 26.05 -9.24
CA ARG A 209 9.50 24.93 -8.62
C ARG A 209 7.96 25.02 -8.70
N LEU A 210 7.27 23.89 -8.90
CA LEU A 210 5.80 23.84 -8.81
C LEU A 210 5.31 24.23 -7.40
N ARG A 211 4.17 24.92 -7.34
CA ARG A 211 3.50 25.16 -6.06
C ARG A 211 2.61 23.97 -5.78
N LEU A 212 3.00 23.21 -4.77
CA LEU A 212 2.38 21.94 -4.51
C LEU A 212 1.68 22.02 -3.17
N ARG A 213 0.37 22.26 -3.22
CA ARG A 213 -0.53 21.98 -2.10
C ARG A 213 -1.13 20.61 -2.34
N ILE A 214 -1.09 19.79 -1.30
CA ILE A 214 -1.71 18.46 -1.26
C ILE A 214 -3.13 18.50 -1.85
N SER A 215 -3.94 19.49 -1.44
CA SER A 215 -5.34 19.63 -1.80
C SER A 215 -5.62 20.30 -3.15
N GLN A 216 -4.60 20.59 -3.97
CA GLN A 216 -4.78 21.33 -5.23
C GLN A 216 -4.10 20.64 -6.41
N GLY A 217 -4.91 20.08 -7.31
CA GLY A 217 -4.45 19.55 -8.60
C GLY A 217 -4.59 20.51 -9.77
N GLY A 218 -4.34 19.96 -10.96
CA GLY A 218 -4.55 20.61 -12.24
C GLY A 218 -6.03 20.82 -12.54
N VAL A 219 -6.39 22.03 -12.92
CA VAL A 219 -7.76 22.42 -13.27
C VAL A 219 -7.98 22.31 -14.77
N PHE A 220 -8.89 21.46 -15.20
CA PHE A 220 -9.24 21.32 -16.62
C PHE A 220 -10.21 22.42 -17.04
N CYS A 221 -9.86 23.18 -18.07
CA CYS A 221 -10.70 24.24 -18.62
C CYS A 221 -10.24 24.53 -20.06
N ASN A 222 -11.18 24.78 -20.99
CA ASN A 222 -10.88 25.14 -22.38
C ASN A 222 -9.86 24.19 -23.06
N GLY A 223 -10.01 22.88 -22.85
CA GLY A 223 -9.12 21.85 -23.42
C GLY A 223 -7.72 21.78 -22.80
N SER A 224 -7.43 22.58 -21.76
CA SER A 224 -6.12 22.63 -21.10
C SER A 224 -6.21 22.37 -19.60
N LEU A 225 -5.22 21.68 -19.05
CA LEU A 225 -4.99 21.55 -17.61
C LEU A 225 -4.13 22.71 -17.10
N HIS A 226 -4.56 23.33 -16.00
CA HIS A 226 -3.90 24.50 -15.43
C HIS A 226 -3.30 24.18 -14.07
N PHE A 227 -1.99 24.37 -13.94
CA PHE A 227 -1.21 24.09 -12.74
C PHE A 227 -0.58 25.38 -12.20
N VAL A 228 -0.50 25.55 -10.88
CA VAL A 228 0.11 26.75 -10.27
C VAL A 228 1.57 26.47 -9.93
N ALA A 229 2.48 27.33 -10.39
CA ALA A 229 3.89 27.33 -10.02
C ALA A 229 4.14 28.15 -8.74
N HIS A 230 5.30 27.94 -8.09
CA HIS A 230 5.64 28.55 -6.79
C HIS A 230 5.71 30.08 -6.84
N ASP A 231 6.10 30.63 -7.98
CA ASP A 231 6.12 32.08 -8.24
C ASP A 231 4.72 32.66 -8.56
N GLY A 232 3.70 31.81 -8.66
CA GLY A 232 2.33 32.19 -8.99
C GLY A 232 2.02 32.16 -10.49
N VAL A 233 2.97 31.77 -11.35
CA VAL A 233 2.69 31.55 -12.78
C VAL A 233 1.75 30.35 -12.95
N ILE A 234 0.78 30.46 -13.85
CA ILE A 234 -0.14 29.37 -14.17
C ILE A 234 0.37 28.69 -15.44
N ILE A 235 0.71 27.41 -15.35
CA ILE A 235 1.12 26.59 -16.47
C ILE A 235 -0.11 25.95 -17.08
N ALA A 236 -0.33 26.18 -18.37
CA ALA A 236 -1.40 25.54 -19.13
C ALA A 236 -0.79 24.39 -19.95
N PHE A 237 -1.37 23.19 -19.82
CA PHE A 237 -1.03 22.01 -20.61
C PHE A 237 -2.23 21.65 -21.49
N ASN A 238 -2.10 21.81 -22.80
CA ASN A 238 -3.15 21.45 -23.74
C ASN A 238 -3.23 19.93 -23.85
N VAL A 239 -4.42 19.36 -23.60
CA VAL A 239 -4.61 17.90 -23.52
C VAL A 239 -4.69 17.25 -24.91
N ASP A 240 -5.08 18.02 -25.93
CA ASP A 240 -5.23 17.55 -27.31
C ASP A 240 -3.87 17.34 -27.99
N ASP A 241 -3.00 18.36 -27.98
CA ASP A 241 -1.70 18.34 -28.65
C ASP A 241 -0.49 18.19 -27.70
N GLU A 242 -0.73 18.16 -26.39
CA GLU A 242 0.29 18.01 -25.34
C GLU A 242 1.35 19.12 -25.37
N THR A 243 0.93 20.34 -25.71
CA THR A 243 1.75 21.56 -25.69
C THR A 243 1.60 22.35 -24.39
N PHE A 244 2.61 23.17 -24.08
CA PHE A 244 2.61 24.03 -22.88
C PHE A 244 2.45 25.51 -23.23
N GLY A 245 1.67 26.19 -22.41
CA GLY A 245 1.55 27.65 -22.36
C GLY A 245 1.68 28.16 -20.92
N THR A 246 1.71 29.48 -20.76
CA THR A 246 1.71 30.13 -19.44
C THR A 246 0.71 31.28 -19.40
N LEU A 247 0.05 31.44 -18.26
CA LEU A 247 -0.85 32.54 -17.95
C LEU A 247 -0.31 33.27 -16.71
N ARG A 248 -0.49 34.60 -16.68
CA ARG A 248 -0.15 35.42 -15.52
C ARG A 248 -1.34 35.48 -14.56
N PRO A 249 -1.09 35.45 -13.23
CA PRO A 249 -2.14 35.67 -12.25
C PRO A 249 -2.65 37.13 -12.29
N PRO A 250 -3.78 37.45 -11.63
CA PRO A 250 -4.20 38.83 -11.44
C PRO A 250 -3.10 39.71 -10.83
N ALA A 251 -3.04 40.98 -11.26
CA ALA A 251 -2.05 41.93 -10.77
C ALA A 251 -2.11 42.06 -9.23
N GLY A 252 -0.95 41.96 -8.58
CA GLY A 252 -0.83 42.00 -7.11
C GLY A 252 -1.04 40.66 -6.39
N LEU A 253 -1.30 39.56 -7.13
CA LEU A 253 -1.25 38.19 -6.59
C LEU A 253 0.04 37.43 -6.95
N GLU A 254 0.98 38.12 -7.60
CA GLU A 254 2.34 37.63 -7.81
C GLU A 254 2.97 37.28 -6.45
N TYR A 255 3.52 36.08 -6.31
CA TYR A 255 4.05 35.55 -5.04
C TYR A 255 3.04 35.40 -3.89
N SER A 256 1.73 35.55 -4.13
CA SER A 256 0.68 35.39 -3.12
C SER A 256 0.10 33.98 -3.10
N PHE A 257 -0.43 33.56 -1.94
CA PHE A 257 -1.08 32.26 -1.82
C PHE A 257 -2.53 32.27 -2.39
N PHE A 258 -2.75 31.80 -3.62
CA PHE A 258 -4.06 31.55 -4.22
C PHE A 258 -4.23 30.10 -4.68
N ASP A 259 -5.48 29.62 -4.80
CA ASP A 259 -5.81 28.33 -5.41
C ASP A 259 -6.64 28.55 -6.69
N LEU A 260 -6.52 27.63 -7.64
CA LEU A 260 -7.33 27.55 -8.86
C LEU A 260 -8.45 26.53 -8.66
N THR A 261 -9.61 26.81 -9.25
CA THR A 261 -10.72 25.87 -9.30
C THR A 261 -11.54 26.15 -10.55
N GLU A 262 -12.06 25.10 -11.19
CA GLU A 262 -13.04 25.24 -12.26
C GLU A 262 -14.37 25.59 -11.62
N LEU A 263 -14.54 26.88 -11.51
CA LEU A 263 -15.77 27.58 -11.29
C LEU A 263 -15.81 28.61 -12.41
N ASP A 264 -16.86 29.40 -12.45
CA ASP A 264 -16.62 30.78 -12.80
C ASP A 264 -15.77 31.51 -11.69
N GLY A 265 -14.62 30.93 -11.25
CA GLY A 265 -13.64 31.37 -10.21
C GLY A 265 -13.89 30.89 -8.75
N CYS A 266 -12.89 30.49 -7.89
CA CYS A 266 -12.12 31.35 -6.95
C CYS A 266 -11.58 30.73 -5.61
N PHE A 267 -10.98 31.59 -4.75
CA PHE A 267 -10.44 31.43 -3.36
C PHE A 267 -11.15 32.40 -2.35
N PRO A 268 -11.11 32.20 -1.00
CA PRO A 268 -12.17 32.62 -0.07
C PRO A 268 -12.09 34.04 0.54
N TYR A 269 -11.23 34.94 0.06
CA TYR A 269 -11.26 36.36 0.47
C TYR A 269 -11.44 37.32 -0.70
N HIS A 270 -10.88 36.97 -1.86
CA HIS A 270 -11.00 37.74 -3.10
C HIS A 270 -11.19 36.78 -4.26
N ILE A 271 -12.33 36.92 -4.92
CA ILE A 271 -12.76 36.08 -6.02
C ILE A 271 -12.35 36.79 -7.33
N TRP A 272 -11.49 36.18 -8.14
CA TRP A 272 -11.10 36.65 -9.48
C TRP A 272 -11.59 35.70 -10.59
N LEU A 273 -12.27 36.26 -11.58
CA LEU A 273 -12.80 35.56 -12.75
C LEU A 273 -11.95 35.87 -13.99
N LEU A 274 -11.50 34.83 -14.70
CA LEU A 274 -10.82 34.99 -16.00
C LEU A 274 -11.88 35.17 -17.10
N ARG A 275 -12.16 36.42 -17.48
CA ARG A 275 -13.19 36.77 -18.49
C ARG A 275 -12.71 36.56 -19.92
N ASP A 276 -11.45 36.88 -20.17
CA ASP A 276 -10.82 36.76 -21.49
C ASP A 276 -9.60 35.86 -21.36
N TYR A 277 -9.77 34.61 -21.76
CA TYR A 277 -8.73 33.59 -21.71
C TYR A 277 -7.55 33.94 -22.62
N GLN A 278 -7.81 34.46 -23.83
CA GLN A 278 -6.76 34.80 -24.80
C GLN A 278 -6.00 36.07 -24.40
N GLY A 279 -6.71 37.06 -23.85
CA GLY A 279 -6.12 38.32 -23.38
C GLY A 279 -5.61 38.30 -21.94
N CYS A 280 -5.71 37.18 -21.21
CA CYS A 280 -5.37 37.05 -19.79
C CYS A 280 -6.03 38.13 -18.91
N ARG A 281 -7.30 38.48 -19.15
CA ARG A 281 -7.99 39.54 -18.38
C ARG A 281 -8.77 38.98 -17.21
N TRP A 282 -8.33 39.33 -16.01
CA TRP A 282 -8.95 38.97 -14.74
C TRP A 282 -9.85 40.09 -14.22
N GLU A 283 -11.05 39.73 -13.77
CA GLU A 283 -12.01 40.60 -13.12
C GLU A 283 -12.15 40.21 -11.65
N LYS A 284 -12.03 41.17 -10.72
CA LYS A 284 -12.29 40.93 -9.30
C LYS A 284 -13.80 40.94 -9.06
N LEU A 285 -14.38 39.78 -8.76
CA LEU A 285 -15.74 39.69 -8.25
C LEU A 285 -15.78 40.26 -6.83
N ARG A 286 -16.73 41.16 -6.58
CA ARG A 286 -17.00 41.62 -5.21
C ARG A 286 -17.61 40.46 -4.44
N CYS A 287 -16.96 40.08 -3.36
CA CYS A 287 -17.43 39.02 -2.48
C CYS A 287 -17.37 39.48 -1.02
N PHE A 288 -18.17 38.78 -0.24
CA PHE A 288 -18.43 38.86 1.20
C PHE A 288 -17.34 39.55 2.04
N ASP A 289 -17.71 40.56 2.85
CA ASP A 289 -16.82 41.11 3.89
C ASP A 289 -17.10 40.40 5.23
N TRP A 290 -16.17 39.56 5.66
CA TRP A 290 -16.29 38.82 6.92
C TRP A 290 -16.41 39.75 8.14
N LYS A 291 -15.95 40.99 8.02
CA LYS A 291 -15.98 41.99 9.10
C LYS A 291 -17.36 42.60 9.32
N THR A 292 -18.29 42.45 8.39
CA THR A 292 -19.64 43.04 8.48
C THR A 292 -20.69 42.09 9.04
N MET A 293 -20.34 40.83 9.34
CA MET A 293 -21.25 39.84 9.93
C MET A 293 -21.39 39.97 11.44
N THR A 294 -22.53 39.52 11.96
CA THR A 294 -22.73 39.30 13.40
C THR A 294 -21.95 38.08 13.89
N ASP A 295 -21.60 38.04 15.17
CA ASP A 295 -20.90 36.90 15.78
C ASP A 295 -21.67 35.57 15.63
N ALA A 296 -22.99 35.62 15.63
CA ALA A 296 -23.86 34.45 15.44
C ALA A 296 -23.78 33.88 14.01
N GLU A 297 -23.74 34.75 13.00
CA GLU A 297 -23.60 34.35 11.60
C GLU A 297 -22.19 33.80 11.32
N CYS A 298 -21.15 34.44 11.88
CA CYS A 298 -19.77 33.95 11.85
C CYS A 298 -19.63 32.58 12.54
N ALA A 299 -20.27 32.39 13.69
CA ALA A 299 -20.24 31.12 14.42
C ALA A 299 -20.92 29.99 13.63
N ALA A 300 -22.03 30.26 12.94
CA ALA A 300 -22.75 29.26 12.15
C ALA A 300 -21.96 28.73 10.94
N LEU A 301 -21.05 29.55 10.41
CA LEU A 301 -20.20 29.27 9.24
C LEU A 301 -18.74 28.94 9.61
N LYS A 302 -18.40 28.96 10.89
CA LYS A 302 -17.04 28.69 11.37
C LYS A 302 -16.63 27.29 10.94
N SER A 303 -15.57 27.21 10.16
CA SER A 303 -15.04 25.97 9.62
C SER A 303 -13.54 26.09 9.37
N HIS A 304 -12.83 24.98 9.42
CA HIS A 304 -11.39 24.93 9.14
C HIS A 304 -11.06 25.36 7.69
N TRP A 305 -12.01 25.17 6.76
CA TRP A 305 -11.91 25.68 5.41
C TRP A 305 -13.29 26.06 4.85
N VAL A 306 -13.30 27.04 3.96
CA VAL A 306 -14.44 27.43 3.13
C VAL A 306 -13.93 27.58 1.70
N ALA A 307 -14.57 26.94 0.73
CA ALA A 307 -14.20 27.08 -0.68
C ALA A 307 -15.44 27.18 -1.56
N PRO A 308 -15.39 27.97 -2.64
CA PRO A 308 -16.48 28.01 -3.59
C PRO A 308 -16.59 26.68 -4.35
N LEU A 309 -17.83 26.31 -4.72
CA LEU A 309 -18.18 25.02 -5.35
C LEU A 309 -18.91 25.15 -6.69
N ALA A 310 -19.72 26.21 -6.86
CA ALA A 310 -20.40 26.49 -8.12
C ALA A 310 -20.80 27.98 -8.20
N MET A 311 -20.99 28.49 -9.41
CA MET A 311 -21.60 29.79 -9.67
C MET A 311 -22.79 29.60 -10.63
N TYR A 312 -23.87 30.35 -10.42
CA TYR A 312 -25.04 30.32 -11.29
C TYR A 312 -25.75 31.67 -11.30
N LEU A 313 -26.58 31.88 -12.32
CA LEU A 313 -27.43 33.06 -12.47
C LEU A 313 -28.85 32.72 -12.06
N GLU A 314 -29.43 33.53 -11.17
CA GLU A 314 -30.83 33.43 -10.75
C GLU A 314 -31.41 34.84 -10.68
N ASP A 315 -32.54 35.09 -11.35
CA ASP A 315 -33.21 36.40 -11.40
C ASP A 315 -32.31 37.58 -11.82
N GLY A 316 -31.29 37.32 -12.63
CA GLY A 316 -30.32 38.33 -13.07
C GLY A 316 -29.24 38.68 -12.05
N SER A 317 -29.22 38.04 -10.87
CA SER A 317 -28.10 38.12 -9.92
C SER A 317 -27.19 36.90 -10.03
N THR A 318 -25.88 37.12 -9.82
CA THR A 318 -24.87 36.06 -9.79
C THR A 318 -24.76 35.53 -8.37
N LYS A 319 -25.03 34.24 -8.19
CA LYS A 319 -24.96 33.53 -6.91
C LYS A 319 -23.78 32.56 -6.90
N ILE A 320 -23.07 32.50 -5.78
CA ILE A 320 -21.92 31.61 -5.56
C ILE A 320 -22.26 30.65 -4.43
N MET A 321 -22.13 29.35 -4.68
CA MET A 321 -22.21 28.29 -3.67
C MET A 321 -20.84 28.08 -3.02
N PHE A 322 -20.84 27.94 -1.71
CA PHE A 322 -19.66 27.64 -0.90
C PHE A 322 -19.88 26.36 -0.11
N GLY A 323 -18.83 25.56 -0.04
CA GLY A 323 -18.71 24.39 0.82
C GLY A 323 -17.84 24.68 2.03
N THR A 324 -18.09 23.99 3.13
CA THR A 324 -17.31 24.09 4.37
C THR A 324 -16.74 22.75 4.80
N GLY A 325 -15.64 22.77 5.57
CA GLY A 325 -15.11 21.58 6.25
C GLY A 325 -16.02 20.97 7.31
N SER A 326 -17.18 21.58 7.59
CA SER A 326 -18.24 21.04 8.47
C SER A 326 -19.40 20.42 7.69
N CYS A 327 -19.17 20.00 6.44
CA CYS A 327 -20.17 19.40 5.55
C CYS A 327 -21.41 20.29 5.30
N LYS A 328 -21.25 21.61 5.30
CA LYS A 328 -22.31 22.57 4.97
C LYS A 328 -22.11 23.16 3.58
N VAL A 329 -23.22 23.41 2.89
CA VAL A 329 -23.23 24.19 1.65
C VAL A 329 -24.15 25.40 1.83
N PHE A 330 -23.65 26.58 1.49
CA PHE A 330 -24.40 27.82 1.54
C PHE A 330 -24.23 28.66 0.28
N VAL A 331 -25.16 29.58 0.02
CA VAL A 331 -25.14 30.48 -1.14
C VAL A 331 -24.99 31.92 -0.71
N VAL A 332 -24.22 32.68 -1.50
CA VAL A 332 -24.07 34.12 -1.41
C VAL A 332 -24.47 34.78 -2.73
N ASP A 333 -25.27 35.84 -2.65
CA ASP A 333 -25.63 36.68 -3.80
C ASP A 333 -24.62 37.84 -3.92
N THR A 334 -23.96 37.96 -5.07
CA THR A 334 -22.91 38.97 -5.30
C THR A 334 -23.44 40.35 -5.65
N SER A 335 -24.75 40.49 -5.95
CA SER A 335 -25.38 41.75 -6.36
C SER A 335 -25.83 42.64 -5.19
N ARG A 336 -25.98 42.07 -3.98
CA ARG A 336 -26.47 42.77 -2.78
C ARG A 336 -25.49 42.61 -1.63
N SER A 337 -24.85 43.70 -1.21
CA SER A 337 -23.76 43.67 -0.21
C SER A 337 -24.15 43.21 1.20
N ASN A 338 -25.45 43.07 1.51
CA ASN A 338 -25.96 42.88 2.88
C ASN A 338 -26.91 41.67 3.05
N ASN A 339 -26.99 40.75 2.09
CA ASN A 339 -27.81 39.54 2.29
C ASN A 339 -27.01 38.49 3.08
N PRO A 340 -27.58 37.89 4.16
CA PRO A 340 -26.92 36.82 4.88
C PRO A 340 -26.81 35.55 4.01
N PRO A 341 -25.78 34.72 4.20
CA PRO A 341 -25.65 33.45 3.49
C PRO A 341 -26.83 32.52 3.77
N VAL A 342 -27.35 31.89 2.72
CA VAL A 342 -28.46 30.92 2.83
C VAL A 342 -27.88 29.51 2.81
N THR A 343 -28.07 28.74 3.88
CA THR A 343 -27.66 27.33 3.93
C THR A 343 -28.59 26.48 3.08
N LEU A 344 -28.03 25.71 2.13
CA LEU A 344 -28.75 24.80 1.24
C LEU A 344 -28.64 23.33 1.66
N PHE A 345 -27.58 22.99 2.38
CA PHE A 345 -27.31 21.62 2.81
C PHE A 345 -26.46 21.64 4.08
N SER A 346 -26.73 20.70 4.98
CA SER A 346 -25.91 20.44 6.16
C SER A 346 -26.03 18.97 6.49
N LEU A 347 -24.91 18.27 6.57
CA LEU A 347 -24.86 16.91 7.10
C LEU A 347 -24.40 16.97 8.55
N GLN A 348 -25.26 16.57 9.49
CA GLN A 348 -24.86 16.45 10.90
C GLN A 348 -24.15 15.11 11.12
N LEU A 349 -23.02 15.15 11.83
CA LEU A 349 -22.20 13.99 12.15
C LEU A 349 -21.82 14.07 13.63
N GLU A 350 -21.68 12.91 14.27
CA GLU A 350 -21.14 12.82 15.63
C GLU A 350 -19.68 13.30 15.60
N GLU A 351 -19.33 14.23 16.50
CA GLU A 351 -18.01 14.85 16.57
C GLU A 351 -16.96 13.83 17.03
N ASP A 352 -16.17 13.28 16.10
CA ASP A 352 -14.95 12.53 16.48
C ASP A 352 -13.83 12.61 15.42
N GLY A 353 -13.62 13.82 14.88
CA GLY A 353 -12.49 14.09 13.98
C GLY A 353 -11.31 14.67 14.76
N GLY A 354 -10.23 13.89 14.93
CA GLY A 354 -8.97 14.36 15.49
C GLY A 354 -8.32 15.48 14.66
N ASP A 355 -7.34 16.16 15.26
CA ASP A 355 -6.62 17.30 14.68
C ASP A 355 -5.93 16.89 13.36
N GLY A 356 -6.41 17.38 12.21
CA GLY A 356 -5.79 17.16 10.88
C GLY A 356 -6.69 16.61 9.77
N GLN A 357 -7.90 16.12 10.09
CA GLN A 357 -8.82 15.56 9.09
C GLN A 357 -9.80 16.61 8.54
N PHE A 358 -10.07 16.59 7.24
CA PHE A 358 -10.97 17.56 6.60
C PHE A 358 -12.07 16.86 5.80
N ALA A 359 -13.32 17.27 6.03
CA ALA A 359 -14.41 16.91 5.12
C ALA A 359 -14.10 17.43 3.71
N THR A 360 -14.54 16.70 2.69
CA THR A 360 -14.36 17.07 1.29
C THR A 360 -15.68 17.03 0.55
N MET A 361 -15.84 17.87 -0.47
CA MET A 361 -17.07 17.91 -1.27
C MET A 361 -16.81 18.48 -2.66
N GLY A 362 -17.71 18.14 -3.58
CA GLY A 362 -17.68 18.63 -4.95
C GLY A 362 -18.99 18.33 -5.68
N PHE A 363 -19.09 18.78 -6.92
CA PHE A 363 -20.26 18.57 -7.75
C PHE A 363 -19.98 17.61 -8.89
N PHE A 364 -20.91 16.69 -9.11
CA PHE A 364 -20.87 15.74 -10.22
C PHE A 364 -22.08 15.83 -11.12
N GLU A 365 -21.86 15.49 -12.38
CA GLU A 365 -22.89 15.33 -13.40
C GLU A 365 -23.20 13.85 -13.56
N GLU A 366 -24.46 13.54 -13.82
CA GLU A 366 -24.90 12.16 -14.07
C GLU A 366 -24.23 11.65 -15.36
N SER A 367 -23.38 10.63 -15.24
CA SER A 367 -22.52 10.18 -16.35
C SER A 367 -22.37 8.67 -16.42
N LEU A 368 -22.36 8.14 -17.64
CA LEU A 368 -22.05 6.73 -17.96
C LEU A 368 -20.62 6.55 -18.50
N VAL A 369 -19.77 7.56 -18.37
CA VAL A 369 -18.37 7.50 -18.79
C VAL A 369 -17.64 6.44 -17.95
N PRO A 370 -16.99 5.45 -18.58
CA PRO A 370 -16.23 4.45 -17.85
C PRO A 370 -14.98 5.07 -17.23
N VAL A 371 -14.58 4.59 -16.05
CA VAL A 371 -13.31 4.97 -15.43
C VAL A 371 -12.09 4.39 -16.16
N GLY A 372 -12.31 3.40 -17.03
CA GLY A 372 -11.30 2.68 -17.79
C GLY A 372 -10.94 1.33 -17.17
N ARG A 373 -10.03 0.61 -17.83
CA ARG A 373 -9.49 -0.70 -17.42
C ARG A 373 -8.21 -0.57 -16.60
N THR A 374 -7.98 -1.55 -15.72
CA THR A 374 -6.71 -1.67 -14.98
C THR A 374 -5.57 -2.00 -15.94
N VAL A 375 -4.32 -1.74 -15.52
CA VAL A 375 -3.14 -2.13 -16.30
C VAL A 375 -3.15 -3.64 -16.56
N ASP A 376 -3.57 -4.44 -15.59
CA ASP A 376 -3.67 -5.89 -15.72
C ASP A 376 -4.72 -6.33 -16.74
N GLU A 377 -5.90 -5.72 -16.72
CA GLU A 377 -6.93 -5.98 -17.73
C GLU A 377 -6.46 -5.60 -19.13
N ILE A 378 -5.69 -4.52 -19.27
CA ILE A 378 -5.13 -4.10 -20.56
C ILE A 378 -4.07 -5.11 -21.01
N ILE A 379 -3.13 -5.48 -20.14
CA ILE A 379 -2.05 -6.43 -20.46
C ILE A 379 -2.63 -7.80 -20.81
N LEU A 380 -3.53 -8.34 -19.98
CA LEU A 380 -4.08 -9.69 -20.14
C LEU A 380 -5.16 -9.77 -21.23
N SER A 381 -5.57 -8.65 -21.84
CA SER A 381 -6.52 -8.67 -22.96
C SER A 381 -5.95 -9.26 -24.26
N SER A 382 -4.62 -9.39 -24.36
CA SER A 382 -3.95 -9.94 -25.54
C SER A 382 -3.46 -11.38 -25.29
N PRO A 383 -3.80 -12.36 -26.14
CA PRO A 383 -3.30 -13.74 -26.02
C PRO A 383 -1.76 -13.82 -25.99
N SER A 384 -1.09 -12.90 -26.69
CA SER A 384 0.37 -12.83 -26.73
C SER A 384 0.96 -12.40 -25.39
N ALA A 385 0.31 -11.45 -24.71
CA ALA A 385 0.75 -10.96 -23.41
C ALA A 385 0.50 -12.00 -22.31
N GLU A 386 -0.61 -12.74 -22.38
CA GLU A 386 -0.86 -13.88 -21.49
C GLU A 386 0.23 -14.96 -21.65
N ALA A 387 0.62 -15.28 -22.88
CA ALA A 387 1.71 -16.20 -23.14
C ALA A 387 3.05 -15.70 -22.56
N TRP A 388 3.38 -14.42 -22.72
CA TRP A 388 4.59 -13.83 -22.13
C TRP A 388 4.55 -13.82 -20.60
N CYS A 389 3.40 -13.53 -19.99
CA CYS A 389 3.21 -13.62 -18.54
C CYS A 389 3.56 -15.02 -18.03
N GLN A 390 3.06 -16.07 -18.70
CA GLN A 390 3.37 -17.45 -18.35
C GLN A 390 4.84 -17.85 -18.59
N VAL A 391 5.52 -17.24 -19.57
CA VAL A 391 6.95 -17.49 -19.80
C VAL A 391 7.80 -16.80 -18.73
N LEU A 392 7.53 -15.53 -18.47
CA LEU A 392 8.28 -14.71 -17.53
C LEU A 392 8.11 -15.19 -16.09
N SER A 393 6.91 -15.66 -15.70
CA SER A 393 6.65 -16.19 -14.34
C SER A 393 7.52 -17.40 -13.97
N ARG A 394 8.00 -18.15 -14.98
CA ARG A 394 8.84 -19.34 -14.79
C ARG A 394 10.32 -19.04 -14.59
N LEU A 395 10.75 -17.81 -14.92
CA LEU A 395 12.14 -17.41 -14.84
C LEU A 395 12.52 -16.98 -13.41
N PRO A 396 13.81 -17.09 -13.01
CA PRO A 396 14.29 -16.57 -11.74
C PRO A 396 14.04 -15.06 -11.62
N ALA A 397 13.71 -14.56 -10.43
CA ALA A 397 13.33 -13.16 -10.21
C ALA A 397 14.44 -12.18 -10.66
N ARG A 398 15.72 -12.50 -10.44
CA ARG A 398 16.85 -11.70 -10.96
C ARG A 398 16.86 -11.58 -12.49
N THR A 399 16.46 -12.64 -13.19
CA THR A 399 16.37 -12.64 -14.65
C THR A 399 15.20 -11.78 -15.09
N VAL A 400 14.03 -11.97 -14.49
CA VAL A 400 12.83 -11.17 -14.79
C VAL A 400 13.09 -9.68 -14.53
N GLY A 401 13.75 -9.33 -13.42
CA GLY A 401 14.13 -7.96 -13.11
C GLY A 401 15.00 -7.30 -14.18
N ARG A 402 15.89 -8.06 -14.85
CA ARG A 402 16.67 -7.56 -16.01
C ARG A 402 15.83 -7.40 -17.26
N LEU A 403 14.85 -8.29 -17.48
CA LEU A 403 13.95 -8.26 -18.63
C LEU A 403 12.95 -7.10 -18.58
N ASN A 404 12.79 -6.44 -17.43
CA ASN A 404 12.07 -5.18 -17.28
C ASN A 404 12.60 -4.05 -18.21
N GLN A 405 13.82 -4.16 -18.73
CA GLN A 405 14.40 -3.17 -19.66
C GLN A 405 14.17 -3.48 -21.15
N VAL A 406 13.48 -4.58 -21.49
CA VAL A 406 13.34 -5.05 -22.89
C VAL A 406 12.34 -4.21 -23.68
N CYS A 407 11.11 -4.08 -23.17
CA CYS A 407 10.08 -3.25 -23.77
C CYS A 407 9.11 -2.73 -22.70
N LYS A 408 8.29 -1.75 -23.07
CA LYS A 408 7.38 -1.07 -22.13
C LYS A 408 6.25 -1.98 -21.65
N GLU A 409 5.80 -2.90 -22.50
CA GLU A 409 4.78 -3.90 -22.16
C GLU A 409 5.28 -4.89 -21.11
N TRP A 410 6.48 -5.44 -21.28
CA TRP A 410 7.10 -6.33 -20.29
C TRP A 410 7.40 -5.59 -18.99
N ARG A 411 7.85 -4.33 -19.08
CA ARG A 411 8.03 -3.49 -17.90
C ARG A 411 6.74 -3.32 -17.11
N ALA A 412 5.64 -2.97 -17.78
CA ALA A 412 4.34 -2.79 -17.15
C ALA A 412 3.86 -4.11 -16.52
N MET A 413 4.02 -5.23 -17.24
CA MET A 413 3.66 -6.56 -16.74
C MET A 413 4.49 -6.94 -15.52
N ILE A 414 5.81 -6.84 -15.58
CA ILE A 414 6.72 -7.26 -14.49
C ILE A 414 6.52 -6.41 -13.22
N LYS A 415 6.09 -5.16 -13.37
CA LYS A 415 5.79 -4.26 -12.26
C LYS A 415 4.36 -4.39 -11.73
N SER A 416 3.50 -5.12 -12.43
CA SER A 416 2.11 -5.29 -12.01
C SER A 416 2.04 -6.22 -10.80
N GLU A 417 1.17 -5.88 -9.87
CA GLU A 417 0.97 -6.64 -8.63
C GLU A 417 0.49 -8.05 -8.92
N SER A 418 -0.47 -8.23 -9.84
CA SER A 418 -0.95 -9.56 -10.23
C SER A 418 0.14 -10.40 -10.91
N PHE A 419 1.05 -9.80 -11.68
CA PHE A 419 2.18 -10.57 -12.20
C PHE A 419 3.14 -10.98 -11.07
N VAL A 420 3.48 -10.06 -10.17
CA VAL A 420 4.43 -10.30 -9.09
C VAL A 420 3.90 -11.36 -8.12
N VAL A 421 2.68 -11.18 -7.62
CA VAL A 421 2.05 -12.01 -6.57
C VAL A 421 1.35 -13.22 -7.19
N ASP A 422 0.36 -13.00 -8.07
CA ASP A 422 -0.51 -14.09 -8.55
C ASP A 422 0.18 -15.03 -9.55
N SER A 423 1.16 -14.53 -10.31
CA SER A 423 1.80 -15.29 -11.38
C SER A 423 3.21 -15.76 -11.01
N HIS A 424 4.13 -14.85 -10.72
CA HIS A 424 5.54 -15.17 -10.48
C HIS A 424 5.75 -15.80 -9.11
N LEU A 425 5.38 -15.13 -8.02
CA LEU A 425 5.55 -15.63 -6.66
C LEU A 425 4.82 -16.97 -6.48
N LYS A 426 3.56 -17.06 -6.90
CA LYS A 426 2.78 -18.30 -6.86
C LYS A 426 3.47 -19.45 -7.61
N TYR A 427 4.02 -19.20 -8.79
CA TYR A 427 4.79 -20.22 -9.52
C TYR A 427 6.07 -20.60 -8.77
N GLN A 428 6.81 -19.65 -8.19
CA GLN A 428 8.01 -19.96 -7.42
C GLN A 428 7.68 -20.78 -6.17
N LEU A 429 6.65 -20.40 -5.42
CA LEU A 429 6.14 -21.11 -4.23
C LEU A 429 5.74 -22.55 -4.57
N ALA A 430 4.97 -22.75 -5.66
CA ALA A 430 4.52 -24.08 -6.09
C ALA A 430 5.68 -25.03 -6.45
N ASN A 431 6.86 -24.49 -6.78
CA ASN A 431 8.03 -25.27 -7.14
C ASN A 431 9.13 -25.30 -6.05
N LEU A 432 8.87 -24.74 -4.86
CA LEU A 432 9.86 -24.69 -3.77
C LEU A 432 10.32 -26.10 -3.34
N SER A 433 9.42 -27.07 -3.30
CA SER A 433 9.73 -28.46 -2.91
C SER A 433 10.74 -29.15 -3.83
N SER A 434 10.96 -28.61 -5.04
CA SER A 434 11.92 -29.14 -6.01
C SER A 434 13.31 -28.48 -5.94
N LYS A 435 13.50 -27.45 -5.11
CA LYS A 435 14.72 -26.65 -5.02
C LYS A 435 15.41 -26.81 -3.67
N SER A 436 16.74 -26.74 -3.66
CA SER A 436 17.49 -26.61 -2.40
C SER A 436 17.22 -25.27 -1.72
N PRO A 437 17.35 -25.19 -0.39
CA PRO A 437 17.42 -23.92 0.31
C PRO A 437 18.49 -23.01 -0.31
N GLN A 438 18.11 -21.78 -0.64
CA GLN A 438 19.04 -20.78 -1.20
C GLN A 438 19.52 -19.86 -0.08
N ILE A 439 20.83 -19.57 -0.08
CA ILE A 439 21.51 -18.97 1.09
C ILE A 439 22.28 -17.72 0.69
N MET A 440 22.15 -16.67 1.49
CA MET A 440 23.02 -15.49 1.45
C MET A 440 23.68 -15.27 2.81
N PHE A 441 24.82 -14.60 2.81
CA PHE A 441 25.44 -14.04 4.01
C PHE A 441 25.17 -12.54 4.10
N THR A 442 25.01 -12.02 5.32
CA THR A 442 24.77 -10.60 5.60
C THR A 442 25.42 -10.17 6.92
N ASP A 443 25.67 -8.88 7.06
CA ASP A 443 26.00 -8.21 8.33
C ASP A 443 24.85 -7.30 8.82
N GLY A 444 23.65 -7.44 8.23
CA GLY A 444 22.47 -6.61 8.50
C GLY A 444 22.37 -5.35 7.63
N LYS A 445 23.45 -4.89 7.01
CA LYS A 445 23.45 -3.65 6.21
C LYS A 445 22.86 -3.85 4.80
N PRO A 446 22.29 -2.81 4.18
CA PRO A 446 21.63 -2.89 2.86
C PRO A 446 22.46 -3.54 1.75
N ASN A 447 23.78 -3.32 1.74
CA ASN A 447 24.67 -3.75 0.65
C ASN A 447 25.44 -5.05 0.93
N SER A 448 25.20 -5.69 2.08
CA SER A 448 26.00 -6.84 2.51
C SER A 448 25.43 -8.19 2.10
N PHE A 449 24.20 -8.27 1.57
CA PHE A 449 23.63 -9.54 1.12
C PHE A 449 24.44 -10.13 -0.05
N LYS A 450 25.17 -11.22 0.22
CA LYS A 450 25.99 -11.92 -0.78
C LYS A 450 25.61 -13.40 -0.89
N PRO A 451 25.37 -13.94 -2.09
CA PRO A 451 25.07 -15.35 -2.30
C PRO A 451 26.23 -16.25 -1.90
N LEU A 452 25.90 -17.40 -1.28
CA LEU A 452 26.86 -18.41 -0.83
C LEU A 452 27.81 -18.85 -1.97
N GLU A 453 27.28 -18.96 -3.20
CA GLU A 453 28.01 -19.43 -4.37
C GLU A 453 29.26 -18.60 -4.66
N ASN A 454 29.25 -17.30 -4.35
CA ASN A 454 30.41 -16.43 -4.55
C ASN A 454 31.63 -16.92 -3.76
N PHE A 455 31.42 -17.44 -2.55
CA PHE A 455 32.48 -17.84 -1.63
C PHE A 455 32.92 -19.29 -1.81
N ILE A 456 32.06 -20.11 -2.44
CA ILE A 456 32.41 -21.48 -2.85
C ILE A 456 33.29 -21.44 -4.11
N ILE A 457 32.95 -20.55 -5.06
CA ILE A 457 33.69 -20.42 -6.33
C ILE A 457 35.04 -19.72 -6.12
N ASP A 458 35.06 -18.66 -5.31
CA ASP A 458 36.27 -17.88 -5.03
C ASP A 458 36.60 -17.90 -3.53
N ALA A 459 37.44 -18.85 -3.13
CA ALA A 459 37.87 -19.03 -1.75
C ALA A 459 38.73 -17.87 -1.19
N SER A 460 39.11 -16.89 -2.02
CA SER A 460 39.79 -15.67 -1.56
C SER A 460 38.82 -14.65 -0.96
N GLN A 461 37.53 -14.75 -1.30
CA GLN A 461 36.51 -13.86 -0.77
C GLN A 461 36.07 -14.30 0.63
N VAL A 462 35.87 -13.31 1.49
CA VAL A 462 35.35 -13.49 2.84
C VAL A 462 33.93 -12.93 2.87
N PRO A 463 32.95 -13.66 3.42
CA PRO A 463 31.59 -13.15 3.56
C PRO A 463 31.56 -11.94 4.50
N PRO A 464 30.47 -11.16 4.50
CA PRO A 464 30.22 -10.20 5.56
C PRO A 464 30.32 -10.89 6.93
N LEU A 465 31.10 -10.31 7.84
CA LEU A 465 31.34 -10.85 9.18
C LEU A 465 30.85 -9.87 10.24
N ILE A 466 30.27 -10.43 11.29
CA ILE A 466 29.95 -9.74 12.55
C ILE A 466 30.92 -10.18 13.65
N ASP A 467 31.03 -9.38 14.70
CA ASP A 467 31.72 -9.75 15.93
C ASP A 467 30.81 -10.66 16.80
N ASP A 468 31.40 -11.59 17.55
CA ASP A 468 30.69 -12.57 18.38
C ASP A 468 30.75 -12.20 19.86
N GLY A 469 31.77 -11.42 20.26
CA GLY A 469 32.02 -11.00 21.63
C GLY A 469 31.29 -9.72 22.07
N ASP A 470 30.64 -9.03 21.14
CA ASP A 470 29.87 -7.82 21.42
C ASP A 470 28.38 -8.10 21.23
N SER A 471 27.60 -8.06 22.31
CA SER A 471 26.14 -8.22 22.25
C SER A 471 25.49 -7.23 21.29
N CYS A 472 26.14 -6.08 21.05
CA CYS A 472 25.68 -5.05 20.11
C CYS A 472 25.83 -5.45 18.63
N SER A 473 26.56 -6.51 18.29
CA SER A 473 26.84 -6.91 16.90
C SER A 473 25.99 -8.08 16.37
N ARG A 474 25.00 -8.54 17.14
CA ARG A 474 24.10 -9.62 16.74
C ARG A 474 23.11 -9.16 15.66
N VAL A 475 23.02 -9.94 14.59
CA VAL A 475 22.04 -9.77 13.51
C VAL A 475 21.15 -11.00 13.50
N VAL A 476 19.84 -10.78 13.60
CA VAL A 476 18.83 -11.84 13.48
C VAL A 476 17.96 -11.52 12.27
N CYS A 477 17.65 -12.53 11.47
CA CYS A 477 16.75 -12.40 10.32
C CYS A 477 15.70 -13.51 10.35
N SER A 478 14.48 -13.14 10.02
CA SER A 478 13.38 -14.07 9.78
C SER A 478 13.68 -14.90 8.55
N LYS A 479 12.94 -16.00 8.43
CA LYS A 479 12.79 -16.69 7.15
C LYS A 479 12.04 -15.83 6.13
N PRO A 480 12.20 -16.12 4.83
CA PRO A 480 11.51 -15.38 3.79
C PRO A 480 10.00 -15.62 3.89
N CYS A 481 9.23 -14.55 4.01
CA CYS A 481 7.79 -14.51 3.83
C CYS A 481 7.52 -13.85 2.47
N HIS A 482 7.09 -14.63 1.47
CA HIS A 482 6.93 -14.18 0.08
C HIS A 482 8.18 -13.50 -0.53
N GLY A 483 9.37 -13.89 -0.05
CA GLY A 483 10.66 -13.31 -0.44
C GLY A 483 11.09 -12.05 0.32
N LEU A 484 10.27 -11.58 1.26
CA LEU A 484 10.68 -10.58 2.25
C LEU A 484 11.32 -11.24 3.46
N ASN A 485 12.41 -10.67 3.96
CA ASN A 485 12.99 -11.00 5.25
C ASN A 485 12.88 -9.78 6.15
N ALA A 486 12.48 -10.00 7.41
CA ALA A 486 12.62 -9.00 8.45
C ALA A 486 13.89 -9.30 9.25
N GLY A 487 14.58 -8.27 9.70
CA GLY A 487 15.75 -8.44 10.55
C GLY A 487 15.92 -7.31 11.54
N ALA A 488 16.73 -7.58 12.56
CA ALA A 488 17.07 -6.63 13.60
C ALA A 488 18.57 -6.72 13.90
N PHE A 489 19.21 -5.57 14.06
CA PHE A 489 20.60 -5.44 14.50
C PHE A 489 20.81 -4.09 15.20
N MET A 490 21.69 -4.04 16.21
CA MET A 490 21.99 -2.81 16.96
C MET A 490 20.69 -2.08 17.37
N SER A 491 20.51 -0.84 16.88
CA SER A 491 19.39 0.08 17.08
C SER A 491 18.44 0.16 15.87
N CYS A 492 18.53 -0.76 14.91
CA CYS A 492 17.76 -0.71 13.68
C CYS A 492 17.11 -2.05 13.36
N ASP A 493 15.81 -1.98 13.14
CA ASP A 493 15.03 -3.02 12.51
C ASP A 493 15.02 -2.78 10.99
N PHE A 494 14.78 -3.80 10.19
CA PHE A 494 14.67 -3.64 8.74
C PHE A 494 13.79 -4.72 8.11
N VAL A 495 13.26 -4.40 6.93
CA VAL A 495 12.66 -5.36 6.01
C VAL A 495 13.39 -5.28 4.68
N CYS A 496 13.69 -6.42 4.08
CA CYS A 496 14.36 -6.46 2.79
C CYS A 496 13.83 -7.57 1.87
N ASN A 497 14.04 -7.39 0.56
CA ASN A 497 14.03 -8.46 -0.42
C ASN A 497 15.44 -8.53 -1.02
N PRO A 498 16.28 -9.47 -0.60
CA PRO A 498 17.67 -9.56 -1.07
C PRO A 498 17.81 -9.83 -2.59
N ILE A 499 16.74 -10.29 -3.26
CA ILE A 499 16.75 -10.55 -4.69
C ILE A 499 16.53 -9.29 -5.51
N THR A 500 15.53 -8.50 -5.14
CA THR A 500 15.24 -7.21 -5.81
C THR A 500 16.16 -6.10 -5.33
N GLY A 501 16.82 -6.31 -4.19
CA GLY A 501 17.64 -5.34 -3.50
C GLY A 501 16.85 -4.44 -2.56
N TYR A 502 15.51 -4.53 -2.51
CA TYR A 502 14.69 -3.71 -1.61
C TYR A 502 15.20 -3.83 -0.16
N TYR A 503 15.36 -2.68 0.49
CA TYR A 503 15.76 -2.60 1.89
C TYR A 503 15.12 -1.37 2.52
N LYS A 504 14.36 -1.57 3.59
CA LYS A 504 13.72 -0.51 4.36
C LYS A 504 14.22 -0.59 5.79
N ALA A 505 14.98 0.43 6.21
CA ALA A 505 15.33 0.62 7.62
C ALA A 505 14.08 1.10 8.40
N LEU A 506 13.92 0.55 9.59
CA LEU A 506 12.90 0.85 10.58
C LEU A 506 13.65 1.27 11.85
N PRO A 507 13.95 2.58 12.01
CA PRO A 507 14.67 3.07 13.17
C PRO A 507 13.87 2.78 14.45
N LEU A 508 14.60 2.66 15.55
CA LEU A 508 14.07 2.72 16.91
C LEU A 508 14.24 4.15 17.43
N ASP A 509 13.43 4.58 18.38
CA ASP A 509 13.61 5.89 19.00
C ASP A 509 14.95 5.91 19.77
N ASP A 510 15.83 6.85 19.43
CA ASP A 510 17.17 6.98 19.98
C ASP A 510 17.10 7.53 21.42
N ASP A 511 17.31 6.70 22.45
CA ASP A 511 17.70 7.16 23.79
C ASP A 511 18.62 6.14 24.54
N ASP A 512 19.92 6.42 24.43
CA ASP A 512 21.03 6.09 25.35
C ASP A 512 21.59 4.64 25.46
N ASP A 513 22.90 4.54 25.73
CA ASP A 513 23.80 3.38 25.63
C ASP A 513 23.53 2.20 26.62
N GLY A 514 22.35 2.14 27.25
CA GLY A 514 21.97 1.15 28.29
C GLY A 514 20.58 0.52 28.14
N ASP A 515 20.00 0.61 26.95
CA ASP A 515 18.57 0.50 26.68
C ASP A 515 17.95 -0.93 26.79
N PRO A 516 16.84 -1.14 27.55
CA PRO A 516 16.06 -2.38 27.55
C PRO A 516 15.46 -2.77 26.18
N HIS A 517 15.35 -1.85 25.21
CA HIS A 517 14.86 -2.20 23.86
C HIS A 517 15.89 -2.99 23.03
N MET A 518 17.19 -2.99 23.38
CA MET A 518 18.30 -3.51 22.57
C MET A 518 18.46 -5.05 22.59
N PHE A 519 17.71 -5.76 21.74
CA PHE A 519 17.89 -7.19 21.46
C PHE A 519 17.39 -7.58 20.06
N ALA A 520 17.93 -8.67 19.50
CA ALA A 520 17.73 -9.00 18.09
C ALA A 520 16.45 -9.82 17.78
N GLY A 521 15.82 -10.46 18.77
CA GLY A 521 14.59 -11.27 18.61
C GLY A 521 13.26 -10.51 18.54
N ARG A 522 13.28 -9.17 18.49
CA ARG A 522 12.09 -8.30 18.69
C ARG A 522 11.12 -8.21 17.51
N LEU A 523 11.59 -8.44 16.28
CA LEU A 523 10.82 -8.18 15.06
C LEU A 523 10.34 -9.47 14.41
N GLY A 524 9.03 -9.65 14.33
CA GLY A 524 8.35 -10.71 13.60
C GLY A 524 7.84 -10.23 12.24
N LEU A 525 7.87 -11.12 11.25
CA LEU A 525 7.26 -10.92 9.95
C LEU A 525 6.28 -12.05 9.67
N GLY A 526 5.03 -11.69 9.40
CA GLY A 526 3.99 -12.58 8.96
C GLY A 526 3.28 -12.03 7.72
N TYR A 527 2.24 -12.74 7.32
CA TYR A 527 1.39 -12.36 6.19
C TYR A 527 -0.05 -12.74 6.51
N ASP A 528 -0.94 -11.77 6.35
CA ASP A 528 -2.38 -11.92 6.48
C ASP A 528 -3.00 -12.20 5.11
N VAL A 529 -3.65 -13.36 5.02
CA VAL A 529 -4.25 -13.87 3.78
C VAL A 529 -5.57 -13.14 3.48
N GLU A 530 -6.27 -12.62 4.48
CA GLU A 530 -7.55 -11.94 4.30
C GLU A 530 -7.35 -10.54 3.71
N THR A 531 -6.35 -9.81 4.22
CA THR A 531 -6.01 -8.47 3.74
C THR A 531 -4.98 -8.46 2.60
N ASP A 532 -4.30 -9.57 2.32
CA ASP A 532 -3.18 -9.68 1.36
C ASP A 532 -1.98 -8.78 1.72
N MET A 533 -1.70 -8.64 3.02
CA MET A 533 -0.68 -7.71 3.55
C MET A 533 0.38 -8.44 4.36
N HIS A 534 1.63 -7.96 4.26
CA HIS A 534 2.69 -8.40 5.16
C HIS A 534 2.60 -7.62 6.46
N VAL A 535 2.60 -8.35 7.58
CA VAL A 535 2.45 -7.76 8.91
C VAL A 535 3.76 -7.87 9.65
N LEU A 536 4.28 -6.73 10.13
CA LEU A 536 5.36 -6.66 11.09
C LEU A 536 4.79 -6.54 12.49
N VAL A 537 5.38 -7.29 13.40
CA VAL A 537 5.08 -7.20 14.83
C VAL A 537 6.39 -6.95 15.55
N ARG A 538 6.47 -5.84 16.26
CA ARG A 538 7.64 -5.47 17.05
C ARG A 538 7.26 -5.53 18.52
N ILE A 539 8.02 -6.31 19.28
CA ILE A 539 7.85 -6.41 20.73
C ILE A 539 9.15 -5.95 21.39
N THR A 540 9.11 -4.90 22.21
CA THR A 540 10.28 -4.36 22.90
C THR A 540 10.06 -4.34 24.41
N PHE A 541 11.13 -4.18 25.20
CA PHE A 541 11.02 -3.97 26.64
C PHE A 541 11.15 -2.49 26.96
N LYS A 542 10.12 -1.88 27.57
CA LYS A 542 10.24 -0.60 28.28
C LYS A 542 11.08 -0.72 29.54
N GLU A 543 10.96 -1.86 30.22
CA GLU A 543 11.70 -2.15 31.45
C GLU A 543 12.14 -3.60 31.41
N ARG A 544 13.40 -3.86 31.75
CA ARG A 544 13.95 -5.23 31.78
C ARG A 544 14.96 -5.39 32.91
N ASN A 545 14.53 -5.96 34.03
CA ASN A 545 15.41 -6.23 35.17
C ASN A 545 15.58 -7.73 35.39
N LEU A 546 16.71 -8.28 34.95
CA LEU A 546 17.03 -9.70 35.13
C LEU A 546 17.24 -10.11 36.60
N THR A 547 17.51 -9.15 37.49
CA THR A 547 17.77 -9.42 38.91
C THR A 547 16.47 -9.48 39.70
N THR A 548 15.60 -8.47 39.55
CA THR A 548 14.29 -8.45 40.23
C THR A 548 13.24 -9.29 39.50
N ARG A 549 13.48 -9.58 38.21
CA ARG A 549 12.54 -10.22 37.27
C ARG A 549 11.35 -9.34 36.89
N ASP A 550 11.40 -8.05 37.21
CA ASP A 550 10.41 -7.09 36.75
C ASP A 550 10.66 -6.76 35.28
N TYR A 551 9.59 -6.69 34.50
CA TYR A 551 9.64 -6.32 33.11
C TYR A 551 8.35 -5.61 32.68
N LYS A 552 8.48 -4.80 31.65
CA LYS A 552 7.36 -4.14 30.97
C LYS A 552 7.60 -4.21 29.48
N LEU A 553 6.61 -4.67 28.73
CA LEU A 553 6.67 -4.81 27.28
C LEU A 553 5.89 -3.69 26.58
N GLU A 554 6.28 -3.44 25.34
CA GLU A 554 5.50 -2.76 24.31
C GLU A 554 5.31 -3.70 23.12
N CYS A 555 4.20 -3.52 22.43
CA CYS A 555 3.93 -4.20 21.17
C CYS A 555 3.43 -3.17 20.17
N GLU A 556 4.05 -3.17 19.00
CA GLU A 556 3.70 -2.34 17.87
C GLU A 556 3.47 -3.22 16.65
N ILE A 557 2.45 -2.90 15.86
CA ILE A 557 2.16 -3.59 14.60
C ILE A 557 2.24 -2.63 13.43
N ARG A 558 2.64 -3.14 12.26
CA ARG A 558 2.72 -2.36 11.04
C ARG A 558 2.59 -3.23 9.80
N CYS A 559 1.71 -2.83 8.88
CA CYS A 559 1.64 -3.42 7.55
C CYS A 559 2.79 -2.90 6.66
N VAL A 560 3.50 -3.78 5.94
CA VAL A 560 4.70 -3.39 5.16
C VAL A 560 4.33 -2.55 3.94
N GLU A 561 3.20 -2.86 3.32
CA GLU A 561 2.62 -2.16 2.16
C GLU A 561 2.04 -0.78 2.51
N GLU A 562 1.82 -0.51 3.80
CA GLU A 562 1.25 0.73 4.33
C GLU A 562 2.36 1.58 4.95
N THR A 563 2.70 2.69 4.30
CA THR A 563 3.99 3.33 4.55
C THR A 563 4.10 4.16 5.82
N MET A 564 3.03 4.41 6.57
CA MET A 564 3.05 5.59 7.43
C MET A 564 3.29 5.35 8.92
N PHE A 565 2.65 4.41 9.60
CA PHE A 565 2.74 4.36 11.08
C PHE A 565 2.82 2.96 11.67
N TRP A 566 3.36 2.88 12.88
CA TRP A 566 3.19 1.76 13.78
C TRP A 566 1.92 2.00 14.61
N GLU A 567 1.12 0.96 14.81
CA GLU A 567 -0.04 1.00 15.69
C GLU A 567 0.31 0.28 17.00
N GLU A 568 -0.03 0.88 18.13
CA GLU A 568 0.17 0.26 19.44
C GLU A 568 -0.85 -0.87 19.67
N LEU A 569 -0.36 -2.01 20.16
CA LEU A 569 -1.17 -3.17 20.53
C LEU A 569 -0.88 -3.58 21.97
N ASP A 570 -1.85 -4.23 22.62
CA ASP A 570 -1.62 -4.85 23.93
C ASP A 570 -0.49 -5.89 23.83
N PRO A 571 0.59 -5.76 24.63
CA PRO A 571 1.71 -6.68 24.56
C PRO A 571 1.37 -8.04 25.19
N PRO A 572 2.10 -9.11 24.82
CA PRO A 572 1.88 -10.42 25.43
C PRO A 572 2.14 -10.38 26.93
N HIS A 573 1.37 -11.16 27.70
CA HIS A 573 1.56 -11.27 29.15
C HIS A 573 2.82 -12.05 29.58
N ARG A 574 3.65 -12.47 28.63
CA ARG A 574 4.89 -13.23 28.86
C ARG A 574 6.05 -12.51 28.16
N PRO A 575 7.23 -12.44 28.80
CA PRO A 575 8.40 -11.82 28.20
C PRO A 575 8.90 -12.67 27.04
N ILE A 576 9.32 -12.04 25.94
CA ILE A 576 9.92 -12.74 24.80
C ILE A 576 11.42 -12.94 25.00
N ALA A 577 11.95 -14.07 24.52
CA ALA A 577 13.38 -14.37 24.59
C ALA A 577 14.19 -13.44 23.68
N ALA A 578 15.22 -12.81 24.26
CA ALA A 578 15.98 -11.75 23.59
C ALA A 578 16.83 -12.23 22.39
N ASP A 579 17.25 -13.50 22.40
CA ASP A 579 18.31 -14.00 21.50
C ASP A 579 17.81 -14.95 20.41
N THR A 580 16.51 -15.23 20.37
CA THR A 580 15.92 -16.17 19.41
C THR A 580 15.04 -15.45 18.40
N PRO A 581 15.24 -15.64 17.08
CA PRO A 581 14.31 -15.13 16.08
C PRO A 581 12.89 -15.68 16.30
N PRO A 582 11.86 -14.89 15.97
CA PRO A 582 10.54 -15.45 15.78
C PRO A 582 10.50 -16.39 14.56
N ALA A 583 9.62 -17.39 14.63
CA ALA A 583 9.28 -18.25 13.52
C ALA A 583 7.86 -17.93 13.04
N TYR A 584 7.64 -17.81 11.72
CA TYR A 584 6.30 -17.66 11.14
C TYR A 584 5.88 -18.96 10.46
N SER A 585 4.66 -19.40 10.73
CA SER A 585 4.00 -20.46 9.95
C SER A 585 2.49 -20.35 10.09
N SER A 586 1.79 -20.61 8.97
CA SER A 586 0.34 -20.81 8.95
C SER A 586 -0.46 -19.66 9.59
N GLY A 587 -0.10 -18.42 9.26
CA GLY A 587 -0.79 -17.21 9.78
C GLY A 587 -0.41 -16.82 11.20
N LYS A 588 0.55 -17.49 11.84
CA LYS A 588 0.98 -17.16 13.20
C LYS A 588 2.48 -16.91 13.29
N ILE A 589 2.86 -15.96 14.12
CA ILE A 589 4.27 -15.68 14.48
C ILE A 589 4.52 -16.18 15.90
N TYR A 590 5.61 -16.92 16.10
CA TYR A 590 5.91 -17.61 17.34
C TYR A 590 7.24 -17.15 17.93
N TRP A 591 7.25 -16.84 19.23
CA TRP A 591 8.43 -16.52 20.03
C TRP A 591 8.57 -17.50 21.20
N MET A 592 9.81 -17.77 21.60
CA MET A 592 10.08 -18.42 22.88
C MET A 592 9.84 -17.41 24.02
N ALA A 593 9.24 -17.85 25.13
CA ALA A 593 9.16 -17.04 26.33
C ALA A 593 10.53 -16.96 27.05
N ASP A 594 10.88 -15.82 27.63
CA ASP A 594 12.13 -15.62 28.37
C ASP A 594 12.09 -16.33 29.73
N SER A 595 12.70 -17.52 29.77
CA SER A 595 12.80 -18.35 30.97
C SER A 595 13.57 -17.68 32.11
N LYS A 596 14.51 -16.76 31.81
CA LYS A 596 15.32 -16.05 32.83
C LYS A 596 14.44 -15.09 33.63
N LEU A 597 13.57 -14.35 32.94
CA LEU A 597 12.60 -13.44 33.56
C LEU A 597 11.46 -14.20 34.24
N LEU A 598 10.98 -15.29 33.66
CA LEU A 598 9.91 -16.10 34.26
C LEU A 598 10.36 -16.88 35.51
N GLY A 599 11.66 -16.91 35.79
CA GLY A 599 12.19 -17.57 36.98
C GLY A 599 11.98 -19.08 37.00
N GLN A 600 11.70 -19.67 35.83
CA GLN A 600 11.52 -21.11 35.64
C GLN A 600 12.87 -21.80 35.86
N ARG A 601 13.09 -22.27 37.09
CA ARG A 601 14.20 -23.16 37.44
C ARG A 601 13.75 -24.58 37.19
N SER A 602 14.25 -25.19 36.11
CA SER A 602 14.41 -26.63 35.89
C SER A 602 13.59 -27.52 36.83
N SER A 603 12.25 -27.55 36.71
CA SER A 603 11.41 -28.60 37.30
C SER A 603 9.95 -28.54 36.83
N SER A 604 9.56 -29.52 36.01
CA SER A 604 8.19 -30.01 35.73
C SER A 604 7.20 -29.18 34.89
N SER A 605 7.37 -27.87 34.69
CA SER A 605 6.56 -27.09 33.74
C SER A 605 7.39 -26.78 32.49
N GLY A 606 7.08 -27.41 31.35
CA GLY A 606 7.81 -27.19 30.09
C GLY A 606 7.82 -25.73 29.63
N TYR A 607 8.64 -25.42 28.61
CA TYR A 607 8.78 -24.08 28.05
C TYR A 607 7.44 -23.50 27.57
N GLU A 608 7.25 -22.20 27.72
CA GLU A 608 6.10 -21.48 27.16
C GLU A 608 6.50 -20.86 25.80
N ILE A 609 5.58 -20.91 24.84
CA ILE A 609 5.71 -20.32 23.51
C ILE A 609 4.61 -19.28 23.37
N ILE A 610 4.97 -18.09 22.89
CA ILE A 610 4.05 -17.00 22.61
C ILE A 610 3.72 -17.09 21.12
N ALA A 611 2.44 -17.26 20.78
CA ALA A 611 1.97 -17.23 19.41
C ALA A 611 1.09 -16.01 19.19
N PHE A 612 1.32 -15.30 18.09
CA PHE A 612 0.55 -14.15 17.65
C PHE A 612 -0.19 -14.51 16.38
N ASP A 613 -1.51 -14.32 16.36
CA ASP A 613 -2.35 -14.52 15.18
C ASP A 613 -2.40 -13.23 14.36
N VAL A 614 -1.92 -13.29 13.12
CA VAL A 614 -1.82 -12.09 12.26
C VAL A 614 -3.16 -11.65 11.71
N ALA A 615 -4.21 -12.49 11.75
CA ALA A 615 -5.54 -12.13 11.27
C ALA A 615 -6.40 -11.52 12.37
N THR A 616 -6.26 -12.00 13.62
CA THR A 616 -7.05 -11.50 14.76
C THR A 616 -6.32 -10.49 15.62
N TYR A 617 -4.99 -10.36 15.46
CA TYR A 617 -4.11 -9.57 16.31
C TYR A 617 -4.16 -9.98 17.79
N GLU A 618 -4.38 -11.26 18.06
CA GLU A 618 -4.42 -11.81 19.41
C GLU A 618 -3.19 -12.65 19.76
N PHE A 619 -2.76 -12.57 21.02
CA PHE A 619 -1.73 -13.43 21.57
C PHE A 619 -2.31 -14.64 22.30
N GLU A 620 -1.70 -15.80 22.10
CA GLU A 620 -1.95 -17.01 22.88
C GLU A 620 -0.63 -17.58 23.45
N ILE A 621 -0.74 -18.29 24.58
CA ILE A 621 0.39 -18.97 25.21
C ILE A 621 0.24 -20.47 25.04
N LEU A 622 1.20 -21.07 24.32
CA LEU A 622 1.28 -22.50 24.06
C LEU A 622 2.31 -23.16 24.98
N LYS A 623 2.12 -24.46 25.21
CA LYS A 623 3.10 -25.29 25.94
C LYS A 623 4.05 -25.95 24.95
N GLY A 624 5.34 -25.86 25.23
CA GLY A 624 6.40 -26.53 24.50
C GLY A 624 6.44 -28.05 24.74
N PRO A 625 7.38 -28.75 24.08
CA PRO A 625 7.47 -30.21 24.13
C PRO A 625 7.75 -30.76 25.54
N PRO A 626 7.32 -32.00 25.82
CA PRO A 626 7.59 -32.66 27.10
C PRO A 626 9.08 -33.05 27.18
N LEU A 627 9.84 -32.32 27.98
CA LEU A 627 11.27 -32.60 28.17
C LEU A 627 11.47 -33.93 28.93
N GLY A 628 12.54 -34.64 28.56
CA GLY A 628 13.05 -35.78 29.31
C GLY A 628 13.52 -35.37 30.71
N SER A 629 13.58 -36.32 31.65
CA SER A 629 13.88 -36.11 33.07
C SER A 629 15.33 -35.66 33.37
N HIS A 630 16.06 -35.17 32.37
CA HIS A 630 17.45 -34.77 32.47
C HIS A 630 17.53 -33.28 32.81
N GLY A 631 17.09 -32.90 34.02
CA GLY A 631 17.14 -31.53 34.52
C GLY A 631 18.56 -31.01 34.67
N HIS A 632 19.16 -30.56 33.57
CA HIS A 632 20.46 -29.89 33.57
C HIS A 632 20.26 -28.40 33.26
N ASP A 633 20.82 -27.55 34.13
CA ASP A 633 20.74 -26.08 34.06
C ASP A 633 21.42 -25.43 32.82
N ASP A 634 21.79 -26.22 31.81
CA ASP A 634 22.60 -25.82 30.64
C ASP A 634 21.86 -25.95 29.30
N GLU A 635 20.58 -26.33 29.30
CA GLU A 635 19.80 -26.52 28.07
C GLU A 635 19.49 -25.19 27.37
N CYS A 636 19.76 -25.12 26.07
CA CYS A 636 19.41 -23.98 25.22
C CYS A 636 18.26 -24.36 24.30
N VAL A 637 17.21 -23.55 24.28
CA VAL A 637 16.01 -23.83 23.48
C VAL A 637 15.72 -22.67 22.54
N SER A 638 15.42 -23.01 21.29
CA SER A 638 15.03 -22.05 20.25
C SER A 638 13.84 -22.55 19.46
N ILE A 639 13.12 -21.61 18.85
CA ILE A 639 12.02 -21.88 17.95
C ILE A 639 12.45 -21.62 16.51
N VAL A 640 12.11 -22.53 15.60
CA VAL A 640 12.44 -22.43 14.19
C VAL A 640 11.26 -22.98 13.37
N GLU A 641 11.07 -22.47 12.16
CA GLU A 641 10.22 -23.14 11.17
C GLU A 641 11.08 -24.15 10.39
N LEU A 642 10.60 -25.36 10.15
CA LEU A 642 11.24 -26.35 9.25
C LEU A 642 10.15 -27.04 8.40
N GLN A 643 10.23 -26.89 7.08
CA GLN A 643 9.27 -27.45 6.12
C GLN A 643 7.80 -27.09 6.37
N GLY A 644 7.55 -25.83 6.71
CA GLY A 644 6.23 -25.28 7.04
C GLY A 644 5.75 -25.65 8.44
N GLN A 645 6.53 -26.38 9.24
CA GLN A 645 6.16 -26.77 10.59
C GLN A 645 6.94 -25.97 11.61
N ILE A 646 6.28 -25.58 12.70
CA ILE A 646 6.98 -24.99 13.85
C ILE A 646 7.69 -26.11 14.61
N CYS A 647 8.98 -25.90 14.85
CA CYS A 647 9.84 -26.82 15.56
C CYS A 647 10.52 -26.12 16.74
N VAL A 648 10.69 -26.86 17.82
CA VAL A 648 11.50 -26.46 18.98
C VAL A 648 12.78 -27.27 18.94
N VAL A 649 13.91 -26.58 19.03
CA VAL A 649 15.24 -27.17 19.05
C VAL A 649 15.76 -27.11 20.47
N CYS A 650 16.02 -28.27 21.06
CA CYS A 650 16.59 -28.41 22.40
C CYS A 650 18.05 -28.86 22.26
N SER A 651 18.98 -27.95 22.54
CA SER A 651 20.42 -28.23 22.53
C SER A 651 20.92 -28.58 23.91
N HIS A 652 21.75 -29.61 23.99
CA HIS A 652 22.35 -30.14 25.23
C HIS A 652 23.88 -30.00 25.18
N PRO A 653 24.45 -28.82 25.55
CA PRO A 653 25.88 -28.53 25.50
C PRO A 653 26.78 -29.63 26.08
N ARG A 654 26.41 -30.16 27.25
CA ARG A 654 27.20 -31.19 27.95
C ARG A 654 27.24 -32.54 27.25
N LEU A 655 26.18 -32.86 26.52
CA LEU A 655 26.06 -34.12 25.76
C LEU A 655 26.57 -33.97 24.33
N ASP A 656 26.83 -32.73 23.91
CA ASP A 656 27.06 -32.31 22.54
C ASP A 656 26.06 -32.93 21.56
N SER A 657 24.77 -32.73 21.86
CA SER A 657 23.66 -33.26 21.07
C SER A 657 22.49 -32.30 21.02
N MET A 658 21.58 -32.49 20.08
CA MET A 658 20.33 -31.72 20.02
C MET A 658 19.15 -32.58 19.60
N GLU A 659 17.98 -32.16 20.05
CA GLU A 659 16.68 -32.72 19.70
C GLU A 659 15.87 -31.69 18.94
N ILE A 660 15.17 -32.12 17.89
CA ILE A 660 14.26 -31.28 17.11
C ILE A 660 12.86 -31.86 17.25
N TRP A 661 11.99 -31.10 17.91
CA TRP A 661 10.61 -31.43 18.18
C TRP A 661 9.70 -30.66 17.23
N ALA A 662 8.86 -31.35 16.45
CA ALA A 662 7.89 -30.71 15.57
C ALA A 662 6.52 -30.62 16.24
N MET A 663 5.89 -29.45 16.11
CA MET A 663 4.53 -29.21 16.54
C MET A 663 3.55 -29.94 15.62
N LYS A 664 2.57 -30.64 16.20
CA LYS A 664 1.50 -31.35 15.49
C LYS A 664 0.15 -30.72 15.78
N GLY A 665 -0.74 -30.77 14.78
CA GLY A 665 -2.11 -30.30 14.92
C GLY A 665 -2.21 -28.81 15.28
N ASN A 666 -2.95 -28.51 16.34
CA ASN A 666 -3.31 -27.15 16.78
C ASN A 666 -2.36 -26.55 17.85
N GLY A 667 -1.16 -27.09 18.02
CA GLY A 667 -0.12 -26.47 18.85
C GLY A 667 0.05 -27.00 20.26
N THR A 668 -0.62 -28.10 20.63
CA THR A 668 -0.46 -28.74 21.95
C THR A 668 0.30 -30.07 21.91
N ASP A 669 0.39 -30.70 20.74
CA ASP A 669 1.01 -32.00 20.56
C ASP A 669 2.39 -31.85 19.92
N TRP A 670 3.39 -32.54 20.46
CA TRP A 670 4.77 -32.49 20.00
C TRP A 670 5.30 -33.89 19.72
N SER A 671 6.08 -34.03 18.64
CA SER A 671 6.84 -35.25 18.38
C SER A 671 8.30 -34.94 18.10
N MET A 672 9.20 -35.71 18.71
CA MET A 672 10.63 -35.66 18.40
C MET A 672 10.86 -36.27 17.02
N GLU A 673 11.25 -35.45 16.06
CA GLU A 673 11.50 -35.88 14.67
C GLU A 673 12.97 -36.24 14.46
N TYR A 674 13.88 -35.52 15.12
CA TYR A 674 15.32 -35.71 14.93
C TYR A 674 16.08 -35.68 16.26
N TYR A 675 17.07 -36.57 16.36
CA TYR A 675 18.13 -36.54 17.35
C TYR A 675 19.47 -36.44 16.61
N ILE A 676 20.28 -35.44 16.93
CA ILE A 676 21.55 -35.18 16.28
C ILE A 676 22.67 -35.25 17.31
N ASP A 677 23.57 -36.22 17.14
CA ASP A 677 24.79 -36.38 17.95
C ASP A 677 25.94 -35.63 17.29
N LEU A 678 26.41 -34.56 17.94
CA LEU A 678 27.44 -33.67 17.41
C LEU A 678 28.85 -34.00 17.89
N ARG A 679 29.01 -34.92 18.87
CA ARG A 679 30.31 -35.28 19.47
C ARG A 679 31.39 -35.70 18.46
N ARG A 680 30.97 -36.25 17.31
CA ARG A 680 31.87 -36.68 16.22
C ARG A 680 32.35 -35.54 15.33
N PHE A 681 31.72 -34.38 15.42
CA PHE A 681 31.93 -33.22 14.55
C PHE A 681 32.49 -32.00 15.29
N THR A 682 32.72 -32.13 16.60
CA THR A 682 33.45 -31.17 17.43
C THR A 682 34.92 -31.07 16.97
N PRO A 683 35.54 -29.87 16.94
CA PRO A 683 35.02 -28.57 17.37
C PRO A 683 34.23 -27.79 16.30
N GLU A 684 34.21 -28.24 15.05
CA GLU A 684 33.59 -27.49 13.95
C GLU A 684 32.06 -27.34 14.12
N TYR A 685 31.39 -28.37 14.63
CA TYR A 685 29.97 -28.39 14.96
C TYR A 685 29.81 -28.78 16.43
N SER A 686 29.44 -27.83 17.28
CA SER A 686 29.11 -28.01 18.70
C SER A 686 27.69 -27.53 18.96
N SER A 687 26.95 -28.25 19.80
CA SER A 687 25.60 -27.93 20.25
C SER A 687 25.46 -26.57 20.93
N GLU A 688 26.56 -25.98 21.42
CA GLU A 688 26.59 -24.59 21.93
C GLU A 688 26.39 -23.54 20.83
N LEU A 689 26.73 -23.89 19.58
CA LEU A 689 26.79 -22.96 18.45
C LEU A 689 25.87 -23.35 17.29
N VAL A 690 25.55 -24.63 17.15
CA VAL A 690 24.78 -25.12 16.00
C VAL A 690 23.32 -24.67 16.10
N THR A 691 22.83 -24.08 15.01
CA THR A 691 21.41 -23.80 14.77
C THR A 691 20.96 -24.46 13.47
N PRO A 692 19.86 -25.23 13.47
CA PRO A 692 19.25 -25.72 12.24
C PRO A 692 18.52 -24.58 11.50
N ILE A 693 18.74 -24.47 10.20
CA ILE A 693 18.21 -23.38 9.37
C ILE A 693 17.06 -23.86 8.49
N ALA A 694 17.22 -25.02 7.85
CA ALA A 694 16.28 -25.57 6.89
C ALA A 694 16.45 -27.09 6.77
N ILE A 695 15.44 -27.76 6.22
CA ILE A 695 15.56 -29.14 5.75
C ILE A 695 15.42 -29.09 4.23
N ASP A 696 16.38 -29.65 3.49
CA ASP A 696 16.33 -29.71 2.03
C ASP A 696 15.15 -30.60 1.62
N PRO A 697 14.15 -30.07 0.89
CA PRO A 697 12.95 -30.83 0.54
C PRO A 697 13.22 -31.96 -0.46
N ARG A 698 14.38 -31.96 -1.15
CA ARG A 698 14.71 -32.94 -2.19
C ARG A 698 15.20 -34.26 -1.60
N ASP A 699 15.93 -34.22 -0.49
CA ASP A 699 16.58 -35.39 0.10
C ASP A 699 16.39 -35.56 1.61
N GLY A 700 15.89 -34.53 2.30
CA GLY A 700 15.60 -34.53 3.73
C GLY A 700 16.80 -34.20 4.63
N ARG A 701 17.92 -33.74 4.07
CA ARG A 701 19.10 -33.34 4.85
C ARG A 701 18.86 -32.02 5.59
N ILE A 702 19.36 -31.92 6.81
CA ILE A 702 19.18 -30.76 7.69
C ILE A 702 20.37 -29.83 7.51
N LEU A 703 20.11 -28.58 7.13
CA LEU A 703 21.12 -27.54 7.02
C LEU A 703 21.42 -26.97 8.42
N LEU A 704 22.67 -27.11 8.85
CA LEU A 704 23.17 -26.68 10.14
C LEU A 704 24.17 -25.53 9.96
N SER A 705 24.11 -24.52 10.83
CA SER A 705 25.07 -23.42 10.89
C SER A 705 25.63 -23.23 12.28
N THR A 706 26.92 -22.94 12.39
CA THR A 706 27.58 -22.50 13.64
C THR A 706 27.95 -21.03 13.64
N GLY A 707 27.57 -20.29 12.59
CA GLY A 707 28.10 -18.95 12.28
C GLY A 707 29.56 -18.96 11.80
N ARG A 708 30.22 -20.12 11.76
CA ARG A 708 31.57 -20.30 11.21
C ARG A 708 31.70 -21.46 10.23
N ALA A 709 30.82 -22.44 10.33
CA ALA A 709 30.66 -23.54 9.40
C ALA A 709 29.19 -23.71 9.03
N LEU A 710 28.95 -24.13 7.79
CA LEU A 710 27.64 -24.39 7.22
C LEU A 710 27.68 -25.78 6.55
N GLY A 711 26.78 -26.68 6.92
CA GLY A 711 26.81 -28.06 6.44
C GLY A 711 25.45 -28.74 6.45
N TYR A 712 25.32 -29.78 5.62
CA TYR A 712 24.14 -30.64 5.56
C TYR A 712 24.36 -31.90 6.39
N TYR A 713 23.59 -32.07 7.45
CA TYR A 713 23.48 -33.31 8.21
C TYR A 713 22.48 -34.25 7.52
N ASP A 714 22.91 -35.47 7.21
CA ASP A 714 22.02 -36.51 6.70
C ASP A 714 21.49 -37.35 7.88
N PRO A 715 20.18 -37.28 8.21
CA PRO A 715 19.62 -38.04 9.32
C PRO A 715 19.63 -39.56 9.08
N LYS A 716 19.78 -40.02 7.83
CA LYS A 716 19.83 -41.46 7.50
C LYS A 716 21.22 -42.05 7.73
N THR A 717 22.27 -41.27 7.45
CA THR A 717 23.66 -41.74 7.58
C THR A 717 24.35 -41.22 8.84
N ALA A 718 23.76 -40.22 9.51
CA ALA A 718 24.36 -39.50 10.63
C ALA A 718 25.74 -38.89 10.30
N GLU A 719 25.87 -38.35 9.08
CA GLU A 719 27.11 -37.70 8.60
C GLU A 719 26.83 -36.25 8.22
N ILE A 720 27.82 -35.36 8.39
CA ILE A 720 27.75 -33.94 8.02
C ILE A 720 28.62 -33.67 6.78
N GLN A 721 28.00 -33.14 5.73
CA GLN A 721 28.70 -32.58 4.59
C GLN A 721 28.85 -31.06 4.76
N THR A 722 30.03 -30.60 5.15
CA THR A 722 30.34 -29.16 5.21
C THR A 722 30.37 -28.55 3.80
N VAL A 723 29.59 -27.50 3.59
CA VAL A 723 29.50 -26.74 2.33
C VAL A 723 30.41 -25.52 2.37
N TYR A 724 30.51 -24.87 3.53
CA TYR A 724 31.36 -23.70 3.71
C TYR A 724 31.90 -23.63 5.14
N CYS A 725 33.14 -23.19 5.30
CA CYS A 725 33.77 -22.95 6.60
C CYS A 725 34.70 -21.76 6.52
N LEU A 726 34.66 -20.87 7.51
CA LEU A 726 35.59 -19.76 7.62
C LEU A 726 37.03 -20.28 7.78
N GLY A 727 37.96 -19.63 7.09
CA GLY A 727 39.37 -19.97 7.16
C GLY A 727 39.93 -19.83 8.58
N LYS A 728 40.85 -20.71 8.96
CA LYS A 728 41.49 -20.71 10.30
C LYS A 728 42.27 -19.43 10.63
N HIS A 729 42.59 -18.62 9.62
CA HIS A 729 43.27 -17.33 9.76
C HIS A 729 42.31 -16.21 10.22
N ILE A 730 40.99 -16.41 10.10
CA ILE A 730 39.97 -15.47 10.54
C ILE A 730 39.78 -15.64 12.05
N SER A 731 39.88 -14.52 12.77
CA SER A 731 39.77 -14.48 14.23
C SER A 731 38.51 -15.21 14.74
N LYS A 732 38.63 -15.88 15.89
CA LYS A 732 37.59 -16.78 16.44
C LYS A 732 36.31 -16.05 16.86
N ASP A 733 36.44 -14.77 17.16
CA ASP A 733 35.36 -13.83 17.51
C ASP A 733 34.59 -13.31 16.28
N LYS A 734 34.91 -13.72 15.05
CA LYS A 734 34.14 -13.35 13.87
C LYS A 734 33.16 -14.45 13.46
N LYS A 735 31.95 -14.09 13.07
CA LYS A 735 30.93 -15.01 12.54
C LYS A 735 30.28 -14.44 11.27
N PHE A 736 29.80 -15.31 10.38
CA PHE A 736 28.86 -14.94 9.31
C PHE A 736 27.43 -15.20 9.77
N VAL A 737 26.47 -14.48 9.20
CA VAL A 737 25.04 -14.71 9.41
C VAL A 737 24.43 -15.25 8.12
N PRO A 738 24.09 -16.55 8.05
CA PRO A 738 23.40 -17.11 6.91
C PRO A 738 21.90 -16.81 7.00
N ILE A 739 21.32 -16.36 5.90
CA ILE A 739 19.87 -16.17 5.77
C ILE A 739 19.36 -17.01 4.60
N LEU A 740 18.13 -17.49 4.74
CA LEU A 740 17.38 -18.04 3.62
C LEU A 740 16.76 -16.89 2.83
N PHE A 741 16.79 -16.99 1.51
CA PHE A 741 16.02 -16.12 0.64
C PHE A 741 15.15 -16.94 -0.29
N GLN A 742 14.15 -16.30 -0.86
CA GLN A 742 13.24 -16.89 -1.83
C GLN A 742 13.22 -16.05 -3.10
N GLU A 743 13.22 -16.71 -4.26
CA GLU A 743 12.99 -16.05 -5.55
C GLU A 743 11.62 -15.35 -5.55
N SER A 744 11.64 -14.03 -5.51
CA SER A 744 10.44 -13.20 -5.48
C SER A 744 10.72 -11.82 -6.05
N LEU A 745 9.71 -11.24 -6.70
CA LEU A 745 9.73 -9.87 -7.19
C LEU A 745 9.01 -8.88 -6.24
N VAL A 746 8.51 -9.35 -5.09
CA VAL A 746 7.76 -8.53 -4.13
C VAL A 746 8.62 -7.36 -3.63
N THR A 747 8.11 -6.14 -3.82
CA THR A 747 8.70 -4.88 -3.35
C THR A 747 7.58 -3.96 -2.83
N PRO A 748 7.24 -4.02 -1.53
CA PRO A 748 6.04 -3.38 -0.96
C PRO A 748 5.99 -1.87 -1.11
N CYS A 749 7.14 -1.22 -1.27
CA CYS A 749 7.24 0.18 -1.62
C CYS A 749 8.36 0.35 -2.64
N GLU A 750 8.15 1.10 -3.72
CA GLU A 750 9.23 1.45 -4.65
C GLU A 750 10.25 2.37 -3.97
N GLN A 751 11.15 1.80 -3.16
CA GLN A 751 12.50 2.31 -2.99
C GLN A 751 13.37 1.58 -3.99
N VAL A 752 13.59 2.21 -5.15
CA VAL A 752 14.62 1.76 -6.08
C VAL A 752 15.96 2.15 -5.48
N ASN A 753 16.75 1.16 -5.08
CA ASN A 753 18.13 1.37 -4.66
C ASN A 753 18.97 1.92 -5.83
N TYR A 754 19.78 2.93 -5.52
CA TYR A 754 20.76 3.55 -6.43
C TYR A 754 22.02 2.72 -6.57
#